data_AF-A0A2R6WTE9-F1
#
_entry.id   AF-A0A2R6WTE9-F1
#
_cell.length_a   1.000
_cell.length_b   1.000
_cell.length_c   1.000
_cell.angle_alpha   90.00
_cell.angle_beta   90.00
_cell.angle_gamma   90.00
#
_symmetry.space_group_name_H-M   'P 1'
#
loop_
_entity.id
_entity.type
_entity.pdbx_description
1 polymer ?
#
loop_
_entity_poly.entity_id
_entity_poly.type
_entity_poly.pdbx_seq_one_letter_code
_entity_poly.pdbx_strand_id
1 'polypeptide(L)'
;MSLPPADSATAALRVNRLSDSIYELYKPGVESLLDIVFFHGLQLSHTSDAHVSTWRSRGSQKEVWPMTWLPEEFPRARILSVNYDACITTSAERGRLDLYCTAESLMEDLKSAKEGQHPWRPVILVGHSYGGLVIKQLCLHAHFSESLDRSQSPMAGFLNCVRGIFFYGTPHRGMSSFFSPNGTELKDASPLLKYVKVLCAESARLHQYFDSLRLIHKWSIAGVGESKVTLFFTPEGKSQSEMIVGEGSARYHNFTMEAEDHYSLCQPESRTSNTYKRLTAFIQSTDIKKVVPSSALIEVPKMAMMLHYILFEKVQDILRIAPAIALCGMGGIGKTTLAKLLFNKLSAEFEYTCFLQLPKGEINGDYMKELEGRVCSSMHHHGLKVALMGKVCDWTHLTLKRLLLVLDDIDNNRHVEFLKHISSVNNCANSRYIVTSRSLEYLNRCIVTSGDRDIDACVFNVEYLNFKSSKELFMSHAFPYPTKPSPSLAEWVDKIVAKCDGLPLTLEVMGSYLKKKDSESIWSQCFDALDEAENISDWDERLWAKLEVSYKTLKPDEKEIFLDAATFFNNSIWNLREAKSCWRVLYGYQDIRCRTLVDLCLVYDVGEMEGIQMHEQMRSLGMKLARTWGNNRICRTWTKSNVLSTSSNTNMKIEEVITLRLEDSMPLNSSKIGEMKKLRYLDSKKELMLDEVGGMLSKTVVLLRLRGKVNSLCDLVDRGRDRLAVLDLKAPLTCLPTTVSELRNLEILKFQDCLFEDLPETFGQLPRLRHLTFSSCHRLRSLPEAVGRLSELRCLELHHCFNFIAFPDSFVQLPRLESLIMTTLRNLQRLPEGFGNLSQLQLLIISKADVISELPESFGQLPRLETLIMMTLRNLQRLPEGFGNLSQLQQIVYYICGLGCELRPGCFGAGGHNAST
;
A
#
# COMPACT_ATOMS: atom_id res chain seq x y z
N MET A 1 21.41 26.99 42.16
CA MET A 1 22.88 27.08 42.03
C MET A 1 23.16 28.06 40.90
N SER A 2 23.77 29.20 41.23
CA SER A 2 24.19 30.23 40.28
C SER A 2 25.24 29.69 39.31
N LEU A 3 25.01 29.89 38.00
CA LEU A 3 25.99 29.62 36.94
C LEU A 3 27.27 30.46 37.19
N PRO A 4 28.47 29.97 36.84
CA PRO A 4 29.68 30.77 36.96
C PRO A 4 29.66 31.95 35.97
N PRO A 5 30.37 33.06 36.25
CA PRO A 5 30.40 34.23 35.38
C PRO A 5 31.11 33.92 34.05
N ALA A 6 30.54 34.44 32.97
CA ALA A 6 31.19 34.53 31.68
C ALA A 6 32.25 35.63 31.74
N ASP A 7 33.53 35.26 31.93
CA ASP A 7 34.66 36.11 31.55
C ASP A 7 35.98 35.33 31.51
N SER A 8 36.39 34.92 30.30
CA SER A 8 37.78 35.06 29.84
C SER A 8 37.83 34.84 28.32
N ALA A 9 37.66 35.94 27.58
CA ALA A 9 38.03 36.04 26.18
C ALA A 9 39.54 35.84 26.04
N THR A 10 39.98 34.63 25.66
CA THR A 10 41.26 34.26 24.99
C THR A 10 41.63 32.77 25.12
N ALA A 11 40.72 31.90 25.57
CA ALA A 11 40.88 30.48 25.30
C ALA A 11 40.50 30.23 23.83
N ALA A 12 41.44 29.80 23.00
CA ALA A 12 41.14 29.21 21.70
C ALA A 12 39.93 28.28 21.84
N LEU A 13 38.92 28.42 20.98
CA LEU A 13 37.72 27.58 20.91
C LEU A 13 38.16 26.10 20.87
N ARG A 14 38.38 25.49 22.03
CA ARG A 14 38.78 24.08 22.14
C ARG A 14 37.53 23.25 21.92
N VAL A 15 37.14 23.14 20.67
CA VAL A 15 36.20 22.13 20.22
C VAL A 15 36.90 20.78 20.40
N ASN A 16 36.35 19.93 21.26
CA ASN A 16 36.94 18.61 21.50
C ASN A 16 36.59 17.69 20.33
N ARG A 17 37.59 17.25 19.58
CA ARG A 17 37.41 16.24 18.52
C ARG A 17 37.16 14.88 19.18
N LEU A 18 35.96 14.32 19.01
CA LEU A 18 35.57 13.02 19.55
C LEU A 18 35.94 11.87 18.61
N SER A 19 35.91 12.11 17.30
CA SER A 19 36.31 11.15 16.27
C SER A 19 36.80 11.88 15.01
N ASP A 20 37.03 11.16 13.91
CA ASP A 20 37.52 11.81 12.70
C ASP A 20 36.56 12.86 12.14
N SER A 21 35.26 12.61 12.30
CA SER A 21 34.18 13.41 11.75
C SER A 21 33.36 14.17 12.81
N ILE A 22 33.50 13.85 14.10
CA ILE A 22 32.63 14.38 15.18
C ILE A 22 33.37 15.29 16.14
N TYR A 23 32.73 16.43 16.43
CA TYR A 23 33.24 17.51 17.25
C TYR A 23 32.24 17.86 18.36
N GLU A 24 32.68 17.91 19.60
CA GLU A 24 31.88 18.35 20.74
C GLU A 24 31.98 19.88 20.89
N LEU A 25 30.89 20.57 20.54
CA LEU A 25 30.80 22.04 20.62
C LEU A 25 30.50 22.51 22.05
N TYR A 26 29.66 21.77 22.78
CA TYR A 26 29.32 22.09 24.17
C TYR A 26 29.02 20.84 24.99
N LYS A 27 29.55 20.80 26.22
CA LYS A 27 29.29 19.75 27.20
C LYS A 27 28.83 20.37 28.52
N PRO A 28 27.67 19.99 29.08
CA PRO A 28 27.04 20.68 30.20
C PRO A 28 27.72 20.51 31.56
N GLY A 29 28.87 19.82 31.65
CA GLY A 29 29.59 19.54 32.91
C GLY A 29 28.87 18.60 33.91
N VAL A 30 27.57 18.36 33.69
CA VAL A 30 26.69 17.43 34.43
C VAL A 30 26.11 16.38 33.49
N GLU A 31 25.31 15.44 34.00
CA GLU A 31 24.66 14.43 33.14
C GLU A 31 23.69 15.09 32.14
N SER A 32 24.01 14.90 30.85
CA SER A 32 23.22 15.39 29.72
C SER A 32 21.88 14.67 29.64
N LEU A 33 20.81 15.45 29.44
CA LEU A 33 19.44 14.95 29.24
C LEU A 33 19.00 15.00 27.77
N LEU A 34 19.83 15.52 26.88
CA LEU A 34 19.49 15.75 25.47
C LEU A 34 20.78 15.88 24.66
N ASP A 35 20.87 15.17 23.54
CA ASP A 35 21.95 15.39 22.57
C ASP A 35 21.38 16.11 21.33
N ILE A 36 22.07 17.18 20.89
CA ILE A 36 21.72 17.94 19.68
C ILE A 36 22.90 17.85 18.71
N VAL A 37 22.67 17.30 17.52
CA VAL A 37 23.72 16.93 16.57
C VAL A 37 23.54 17.70 15.26
N PHE A 38 24.51 18.55 14.92
CA PHE A 38 24.52 19.38 13.71
C PHE A 38 25.30 18.73 12.58
N PHE A 39 24.71 18.57 11.39
CA PHE A 39 25.35 17.94 10.22
C PHE A 39 25.81 19.00 9.20
N HIS A 40 27.12 19.03 8.92
CA HIS A 40 27.76 19.96 7.98
C HIS A 40 28.72 19.26 7.00
N GLY A 41 28.79 19.75 5.75
CA GLY A 41 29.40 19.02 4.63
C GLY A 41 30.53 19.69 3.85
N LEU A 42 30.90 20.94 4.11
CA LEU A 42 31.91 21.61 3.27
C LEU A 42 33.29 21.58 3.93
N GLN A 43 34.07 20.55 3.65
CA GLN A 43 35.48 20.52 4.01
C GLN A 43 36.30 21.22 2.93
N LEU A 44 36.40 22.55 3.01
CA LEU A 44 37.35 23.30 2.20
C LEU A 44 38.75 22.85 2.60
N SER A 45 39.43 22.14 1.69
CA SER A 45 40.81 21.72 1.86
C SER A 45 41.62 22.91 2.36
N HIS A 46 42.25 22.75 3.53
CA HIS A 46 43.11 23.72 4.24
C HIS A 46 42.51 24.58 5.37
N THR A 47 41.28 24.36 5.86
CA THR A 47 40.80 25.03 7.10
C THR A 47 40.50 24.06 8.25
N SER A 48 41.05 24.32 9.44
CA SER A 48 40.81 23.54 10.68
C SER A 48 39.40 23.73 11.27
N ASP A 49 38.65 24.72 10.78
CA ASP A 49 37.46 25.29 11.45
C ASP A 49 36.16 25.09 10.65
N ALA A 50 36.14 24.20 9.66
CA ALA A 50 34.98 23.99 8.79
C ALA A 50 33.69 23.58 9.54
N HIS A 51 33.81 22.90 10.70
CA HIS A 51 32.66 22.52 11.54
C HIS A 51 31.96 23.72 12.21
N VAL A 52 32.64 24.87 12.33
CA VAL A 52 32.07 26.06 12.99
C VAL A 52 31.70 27.18 12.03
N SER A 53 32.27 27.23 10.82
CA SER A 53 32.10 28.35 9.86
C SER A 53 30.65 28.59 9.46
N THR A 54 29.91 27.51 9.18
CA THR A 54 28.50 27.53 8.77
C THR A 54 27.59 28.06 9.84
N TRP A 55 27.91 27.80 11.10
CA TRP A 55 27.09 28.15 12.25
C TRP A 55 27.62 29.39 12.98
N ARG A 56 28.43 30.21 12.30
CA ARG A 56 28.83 31.53 12.82
C ARG A 56 27.65 32.49 12.76
N SER A 57 27.51 33.32 13.80
CA SER A 57 26.53 34.41 13.79
C SER A 57 26.90 35.45 12.74
N ARG A 58 25.93 35.90 11.94
CA ARG A 58 26.17 36.87 10.89
C ARG A 58 26.59 38.21 11.49
N GLY A 59 27.72 38.76 11.03
CA GLY A 59 28.31 40.00 11.57
C GLY A 59 29.30 39.79 12.72
N SER A 60 29.50 38.56 13.20
CA SER A 60 30.51 38.21 14.21
C SER A 60 31.49 37.17 13.68
N GLN A 61 32.79 37.48 13.69
CA GLN A 61 33.81 36.50 13.29
C GLN A 61 34.17 35.50 14.39
N LYS A 62 33.69 35.72 15.63
CA LYS A 62 34.09 34.93 16.81
C LYS A 62 32.97 34.06 17.37
N GLU A 63 31.72 34.40 17.10
CA GLU A 63 30.57 33.77 17.76
C GLU A 63 29.99 32.63 16.93
N VAL A 64 29.97 31.43 17.51
CA VAL A 64 29.40 30.21 16.93
C VAL A 64 28.12 29.92 17.70
N TRP A 65 26.98 30.27 17.11
CA TRP A 65 25.72 30.37 17.87
C TRP A 65 25.25 29.05 18.50
N PRO A 66 25.47 27.84 17.93
CA PRO A 66 25.11 26.60 18.62
C PRO A 66 25.94 26.39 19.90
N MET A 67 27.17 26.90 19.93
CA MET A 67 28.06 26.80 21.07
C MET A 67 27.80 27.87 22.12
N THR A 68 27.38 29.08 21.71
CA THR A 68 27.22 30.21 22.63
C THR A 68 25.77 30.42 23.07
N TRP A 69 24.78 30.25 22.20
CA TRP A 69 23.39 30.60 22.50
C TRP A 69 22.56 29.43 23.02
N LEU A 70 22.68 28.23 22.43
CA LEU A 70 21.87 27.07 22.85
C LEU A 70 22.14 26.62 24.30
N PRO A 71 23.36 26.66 24.84
CA PRO A 71 23.59 26.31 26.25
C PRO A 71 22.84 27.18 27.26
N GLU A 72 22.51 28.43 26.91
CA GLU A 72 21.71 29.28 27.80
C GLU A 72 20.25 28.84 27.87
N GLU A 73 19.69 28.34 26.76
CA GLU A 73 18.30 27.87 26.69
C GLU A 73 18.14 26.41 27.11
N PHE A 74 19.17 25.60 26.85
CA PHE A 74 19.22 24.17 27.15
C PHE A 74 20.52 23.82 27.90
N PRO A 75 20.69 24.26 29.16
CA PRO A 75 21.95 24.11 29.92
C PRO A 75 22.34 22.67 30.26
N ARG A 76 21.46 21.70 29.99
CA ARG A 76 21.71 20.26 30.18
C ARG A 76 21.77 19.48 28.86
N ALA A 77 21.79 20.17 27.72
CA ALA A 77 22.00 19.55 26.43
C ALA A 77 23.50 19.46 26.12
N ARG A 78 23.93 18.34 25.52
CA ARG A 78 25.25 18.24 24.88
C ARG A 78 25.06 18.52 23.39
N ILE A 79 26.00 19.28 22.82
CA ILE A 79 25.89 19.79 21.45
C ILE A 79 27.09 19.31 20.65
N LEU A 80 26.80 18.61 19.56
CA LEU A 80 27.79 18.03 18.65
C LEU A 80 27.67 18.62 17.24
N SER A 81 28.80 18.62 16.53
CA SER A 81 28.87 18.88 15.10
C SER A 81 29.50 17.69 14.39
N VAL A 82 28.94 17.33 13.25
CA VAL A 82 29.37 16.25 12.37
C VAL A 82 29.83 16.86 11.06
N ASN A 83 31.06 16.54 10.66
CA ASN A 83 31.67 16.94 9.40
C ASN A 83 31.80 15.76 8.45
N TYR A 84 31.56 15.99 7.17
CA TYR A 84 31.83 15.01 6.12
C TYR A 84 32.17 15.74 4.80
N ASP A 85 32.67 15.03 3.80
CA ASP A 85 33.01 15.62 2.50
C ASP A 85 31.78 15.68 1.58
N ALA A 86 31.32 16.88 1.25
CA ALA A 86 30.24 17.14 0.29
C ALA A 86 30.74 17.55 -1.10
N CYS A 87 32.04 17.51 -1.39
CA CYS A 87 32.58 17.89 -2.71
C CYS A 87 32.26 16.83 -3.77
N ILE A 88 31.57 17.23 -4.85
CA ILE A 88 31.34 16.39 -6.03
C ILE A 88 32.52 16.56 -6.99
N THR A 89 33.49 15.64 -7.00
CA THR A 89 34.62 15.66 -7.93
C THR A 89 34.40 14.74 -9.14
N THR A 90 34.82 15.16 -10.34
CA THR A 90 34.64 14.42 -11.60
C THR A 90 35.72 13.37 -11.87
N SER A 91 36.53 12.99 -10.88
CA SER A 91 37.67 12.08 -11.04
C SER A 91 37.28 10.63 -10.74
N ALA A 92 37.68 9.70 -11.61
CA ALA A 92 37.42 8.27 -11.43
C ALA A 92 38.24 7.63 -10.27
N GLU A 93 39.29 8.30 -9.80
CA GLU A 93 40.19 7.81 -8.75
C GLU A 93 39.88 8.41 -7.36
N ARG A 94 39.16 9.54 -7.30
CA ARG A 94 38.72 10.16 -6.04
C ARG A 94 37.27 10.63 -6.16
N GLY A 95 36.39 9.86 -5.54
CA GLY A 95 35.07 10.28 -5.08
C GLY A 95 33.91 10.04 -6.05
N ARG A 96 33.31 8.84 -6.02
CA ARG A 96 31.85 8.78 -6.11
C ARG A 96 31.32 9.35 -4.78
N LEU A 97 30.42 10.33 -4.81
CA LEU A 97 29.70 10.75 -3.61
C LEU A 97 28.80 9.57 -3.21
N ASP A 98 29.32 8.71 -2.34
CA ASP A 98 28.62 7.52 -1.88
C ASP A 98 27.99 7.85 -0.52
N LEU A 99 26.75 8.33 -0.58
CA LEU A 99 25.93 8.61 0.60
C LEU A 99 25.90 7.41 1.56
N TYR A 100 25.91 6.18 1.03
CA TYR A 100 25.94 4.97 1.84
C TYR A 100 27.26 4.84 2.59
N CYS A 101 28.41 4.97 1.92
CA CYS A 101 29.72 4.93 2.59
C CYS A 101 29.87 6.08 3.62
N THR A 102 29.37 7.29 3.30
CA THR A 102 29.37 8.41 4.25
C THR A 102 28.51 8.08 5.48
N ALA A 103 27.30 7.56 5.29
CA ALA A 103 26.43 7.17 6.40
C ALA A 103 27.01 6.02 7.24
N GLU A 104 27.66 5.05 6.60
CA GLU A 104 28.33 3.92 7.28
C GLU A 104 29.49 4.41 8.16
N SER A 105 30.38 5.26 7.61
CA SER A 105 31.48 5.86 8.36
C SER A 105 31.00 6.72 9.53
N LEU A 106 30.00 7.58 9.27
CA LEU A 106 29.41 8.44 10.31
C LEU A 106 28.69 7.62 11.39
N MET A 107 28.15 6.45 11.05
CA MET A 107 27.57 5.55 12.03
C MET A 107 28.62 5.10 13.04
N GLU A 108 29.78 4.62 12.59
CA GLU A 108 30.91 4.20 13.45
C GLU A 108 31.46 5.35 14.30
N ASP A 109 31.55 6.54 13.71
CA ASP A 109 31.93 7.76 14.42
C ASP A 109 30.95 8.11 15.55
N LEU A 110 29.64 8.05 15.30
CA LEU A 110 28.60 8.28 16.31
C LEU A 110 28.65 7.22 17.42
N LYS A 111 29.00 5.96 17.11
CA LYS A 111 29.25 4.93 18.14
C LYS A 111 30.41 5.33 19.05
N SER A 112 31.50 5.80 18.45
CA SER A 112 32.69 6.22 19.19
C SER A 112 32.41 7.42 20.10
N ALA A 113 31.52 8.33 19.67
CA ALA A 113 31.03 9.46 20.46
C ALA A 113 29.98 9.10 21.55
N LYS A 114 29.59 7.83 21.65
CA LYS A 114 28.56 7.30 22.55
C LYS A 114 27.17 7.92 22.36
N GLU A 115 26.84 8.32 21.14
CA GLU A 115 25.52 8.86 20.78
C GLU A 115 24.48 7.75 20.68
N GLY A 116 23.25 7.95 21.18
CA GLY A 116 22.18 6.95 21.11
C GLY A 116 22.39 5.67 21.95
N GLN A 117 23.48 5.55 22.71
CA GLN A 117 23.78 4.40 23.58
C GLN A 117 23.09 4.48 24.95
N HIS A 118 22.51 5.63 25.31
CA HIS A 118 21.85 5.84 26.58
C HIS A 118 20.32 5.82 26.39
N PRO A 119 19.59 4.82 26.93
CA PRO A 119 18.17 4.57 26.59
C PRO A 119 17.21 5.69 27.00
N TRP A 120 17.66 6.63 27.82
CA TRP A 120 16.87 7.74 28.35
C TRP A 120 17.30 9.11 27.79
N ARG A 121 18.32 9.16 26.93
CA ARG A 121 18.83 10.42 26.39
C ARG A 121 18.31 10.61 24.95
N PRO A 122 17.29 11.46 24.74
CA PRO A 122 16.80 11.78 23.40
C PRO A 122 17.87 12.48 22.54
N VAL A 123 17.74 12.30 21.23
CA VAL A 123 18.59 12.91 20.21
C VAL A 123 17.75 13.79 19.29
N ILE A 124 18.24 15.01 19.04
CA ILE A 124 17.72 15.93 18.01
C ILE A 124 18.78 16.09 16.92
N LEU A 125 18.41 15.78 15.68
CA LEU A 125 19.30 15.93 14.53
C LEU A 125 18.99 17.24 13.81
N VAL A 126 20.00 18.04 13.51
CA VAL A 126 19.87 19.31 12.82
C VAL A 126 20.72 19.27 11.55
N GLY A 127 20.10 19.40 10.39
CA GLY A 127 20.81 19.36 9.11
C GLY A 127 20.50 20.57 8.25
N HIS A 128 21.52 21.08 7.57
CA HIS A 128 21.31 22.07 6.52
C HIS A 128 21.56 21.48 5.13
N SER A 129 20.86 21.93 4.09
CA SER A 129 21.16 21.62 2.68
C SER A 129 21.50 20.13 2.45
N TYR A 130 22.70 19.78 1.97
CA TYR A 130 23.14 18.38 1.78
C TYR A 130 23.24 17.55 3.07
N GLY A 131 23.47 18.18 4.23
CA GLY A 131 23.42 17.52 5.54
C GLY A 131 22.04 16.95 5.87
N GLY A 132 20.98 17.52 5.29
CA GLY A 132 19.66 16.93 5.33
C GLY A 132 19.60 15.55 4.63
N LEU A 133 20.29 15.37 3.51
CA LEU A 133 20.36 14.08 2.80
C LEU A 133 21.21 13.07 3.57
N VAL A 134 22.31 13.51 4.17
CA VAL A 134 23.15 12.66 5.02
C VAL A 134 22.38 12.14 6.22
N ILE A 135 21.60 12.99 6.92
CA ILE A 135 20.73 12.55 8.03
C ILE A 135 19.75 11.46 7.56
N LYS A 136 19.12 11.65 6.39
CA LYS A 136 18.15 10.67 5.86
C LYS A 136 18.83 9.34 5.54
N GLN A 137 20.00 9.37 4.91
CA GLN A 137 20.75 8.15 4.60
C GLN A 137 21.30 7.47 5.86
N LEU A 138 21.75 8.24 6.85
CA LEU A 138 22.18 7.75 8.15
C LEU A 138 21.04 7.02 8.86
N CYS A 139 19.83 7.60 8.86
CA CYS A 139 18.66 6.97 9.45
C CYS A 139 18.30 5.65 8.74
N LEU A 140 18.39 5.63 7.41
CA LEU A 140 18.14 4.44 6.61
C LEU A 140 19.19 3.35 6.87
N HIS A 141 20.46 3.72 6.92
CA HIS A 141 21.55 2.80 7.23
C HIS A 141 21.43 2.26 8.66
N ALA A 142 21.13 3.10 9.65
CA ALA A 142 20.87 2.66 11.02
C ALA A 142 19.76 1.61 11.08
N HIS A 143 18.66 1.82 10.35
CA HIS A 143 17.53 0.90 10.30
C HIS A 143 17.95 -0.47 9.75
N PHE A 144 18.73 -0.48 8.68
CA PHE A 144 19.25 -1.72 8.10
C PHE A 144 20.27 -2.39 9.02
N SER A 145 21.19 -1.65 9.61
CA SER A 145 22.21 -2.19 10.52
C SER A 145 21.61 -2.76 11.81
N GLU A 146 20.59 -2.13 12.39
CA GLU A 146 19.81 -2.67 13.51
C GLU A 146 19.07 -3.97 13.14
N SER A 147 18.68 -4.14 11.88
CA SER A 147 17.98 -5.33 11.40
C SER A 147 18.90 -6.52 11.11
N LEU A 148 20.20 -6.29 10.92
CA LEU A 148 21.19 -7.27 10.47
C LEU A 148 22.04 -7.89 11.59
N ASP A 149 22.34 -7.16 12.68
CA ASP A 149 23.24 -7.63 13.75
C ASP A 149 22.47 -8.10 15.00
N ARG A 150 22.56 -9.40 15.33
CA ARG A 150 21.88 -10.05 16.48
C ARG A 150 22.71 -10.03 17.78
N SER A 151 23.91 -9.44 17.78
CA SER A 151 24.61 -9.13 19.02
C SER A 151 24.05 -7.83 19.60
N GLN A 152 24.09 -7.62 20.92
CA GLN A 152 23.72 -6.33 21.54
C GLN A 152 24.74 -5.25 21.12
N SER A 153 24.65 -4.79 19.87
CA SER A 153 25.44 -3.70 19.33
C SER A 153 25.08 -2.42 20.09
N PRO A 154 26.06 -1.58 20.50
CA PRO A 154 25.80 -0.33 21.20
C PRO A 154 24.87 0.64 20.46
N MET A 155 24.63 0.44 19.15
CA MET A 155 23.69 1.24 18.35
C MET A 155 22.28 0.68 18.25
N ALA A 156 21.99 -0.51 18.81
CA ALA A 156 20.65 -1.06 18.83
C ALA A 156 19.71 -0.10 19.58
N GLY A 157 18.88 0.64 18.83
CA GLY A 157 17.99 1.65 19.36
C GLY A 157 18.44 3.10 19.14
N PHE A 158 19.47 3.38 18.33
CA PHE A 158 19.82 4.76 17.95
C PHE A 158 18.60 5.50 17.39
N LEU A 159 17.84 4.86 16.49
CA LEU A 159 16.62 5.43 15.91
C LEU A 159 15.51 5.62 16.94
N ASN A 160 15.51 4.80 17.99
CA ASN A 160 14.59 4.91 19.13
C ASN A 160 15.01 6.02 20.10
N CYS A 161 16.24 6.53 20.03
CA CYS A 161 16.70 7.70 20.78
C CYS A 161 16.38 9.01 20.02
N VAL A 162 16.29 8.98 18.68
CA VAL A 162 15.89 10.15 17.89
C VAL A 162 14.44 10.55 18.21
N ARG A 163 14.24 11.82 18.58
CA ARG A 163 12.92 12.40 18.88
C ARG A 163 12.49 13.46 17.90
N GLY A 164 13.45 14.18 17.33
CA GLY A 164 13.18 15.29 16.46
C GLY A 164 14.27 15.49 15.42
N ILE A 165 13.87 15.94 14.24
CA ILE A 165 14.79 16.31 13.16
C ILE A 165 14.40 17.70 12.65
N PHE A 166 15.35 18.62 12.64
CA PHE A 166 15.16 20.01 12.19
C PHE A 166 16.01 20.30 10.95
N PHE A 167 15.41 20.89 9.92
CA PHE A 167 16.13 21.22 8.68
C PHE A 167 16.23 22.73 8.42
N TYR A 168 17.45 23.22 8.19
CA TYR A 168 17.72 24.59 7.71
C TYR A 168 18.01 24.58 6.21
N GLY A 169 17.17 25.20 5.38
CA GLY A 169 17.33 25.15 3.93
C GLY A 169 17.14 23.72 3.42
N THR A 170 15.95 23.42 2.93
CA THR A 170 15.49 22.05 2.67
C THR A 170 16.36 21.23 1.69
N PRO A 171 16.45 19.90 1.87
CA PRO A 171 17.23 19.03 0.98
C PRO A 171 16.59 18.95 -0.42
N HIS A 172 17.33 19.46 -1.40
CA HIS A 172 16.86 19.72 -2.77
C HIS A 172 16.22 18.53 -3.49
N ARG A 173 15.09 18.77 -4.17
CA ARG A 173 14.78 18.07 -5.43
C ARG A 173 15.63 18.72 -6.52
N GLY A 174 16.48 17.92 -7.16
CA GLY A 174 17.15 18.18 -8.43
C GLY A 174 17.22 19.60 -8.98
N MET A 175 18.17 20.39 -8.50
CA MET A 175 18.71 21.49 -9.29
C MET A 175 19.67 20.93 -10.35
N SER A 176 19.50 21.34 -11.60
CA SER A 176 20.41 21.06 -12.71
C SER A 176 21.77 21.78 -12.60
N SER A 177 22.00 22.57 -11.55
CA SER A 177 23.24 23.30 -11.28
C SER A 177 23.78 22.96 -9.90
N PHE A 178 24.72 22.02 -9.84
CA PHE A 178 25.58 21.83 -8.67
C PHE A 178 26.87 22.64 -8.88
N PHE A 179 27.26 23.46 -7.91
CA PHE A 179 28.50 24.22 -7.97
C PHE A 179 29.70 23.34 -7.60
N SER A 180 30.74 23.39 -8.43
CA SER A 180 32.10 22.98 -8.06
C SER A 180 32.68 24.03 -7.11
N PRO A 181 33.47 23.66 -6.08
CA PRO A 181 34.09 24.61 -5.14
C PRO A 181 34.93 25.72 -5.81
N ASN A 182 35.32 25.55 -7.08
CA ASN A 182 36.23 26.44 -7.79
C ASN A 182 35.56 27.33 -8.85
N GLY A 183 34.23 27.36 -8.97
CA GLY A 183 33.53 28.28 -9.87
C GLY A 183 33.86 28.13 -11.37
N THR A 184 34.42 26.99 -11.80
CA THR A 184 34.72 26.74 -13.21
C THR A 184 33.45 26.44 -14.00
N GLU A 185 33.17 27.23 -15.04
CA GLU A 185 32.18 26.90 -16.06
C GLU A 185 32.54 25.56 -16.72
N LEU A 186 31.64 24.59 -16.59
CA LEU A 186 31.79 23.25 -17.18
C LEU A 186 31.55 23.33 -18.68
N LYS A 187 32.61 23.20 -19.48
CA LYS A 187 32.54 23.14 -20.95
C LYS A 187 31.82 21.89 -21.49
N ASP A 188 31.52 20.90 -20.65
CA ASP A 188 30.75 19.72 -21.03
C ASP A 188 29.83 19.24 -19.88
N ALA A 189 28.57 19.66 -19.92
CA ALA A 189 27.56 19.38 -18.89
C ALA A 189 27.06 17.92 -18.89
N SER A 190 27.46 17.08 -19.85
CA SER A 190 26.83 15.78 -20.10
C SER A 190 27.00 14.73 -18.98
N PRO A 191 28.16 14.58 -18.30
CA PRO A 191 28.33 13.58 -17.24
C PRO A 191 27.75 14.05 -15.90
N LEU A 192 27.92 15.34 -15.58
CA LEU A 192 27.38 15.95 -14.36
C LEU A 192 25.84 15.95 -14.39
N LEU A 193 25.21 16.25 -15.53
CA LEU A 193 23.75 16.22 -15.65
C LEU A 193 23.18 14.79 -15.49
N LYS A 194 23.91 13.77 -15.97
CA LYS A 194 23.57 12.36 -15.74
C LYS A 194 23.70 12.00 -14.26
N TYR A 195 24.76 12.47 -13.62
CA TYR A 195 25.01 12.27 -12.20
C TYR A 195 23.95 12.95 -11.31
N VAL A 196 23.61 14.20 -11.62
CA VAL A 196 22.52 14.95 -11.00
C VAL A 196 21.20 14.20 -11.14
N LYS A 197 20.86 13.68 -12.34
CA LYS A 197 19.65 12.87 -12.54
C LYS A 197 19.62 11.59 -11.68
N VAL A 198 20.75 10.91 -11.52
CA VAL A 198 20.88 9.73 -10.64
C VAL A 198 20.69 10.13 -9.17
N LEU A 199 21.39 11.18 -8.71
CA LEU A 199 21.22 11.73 -7.36
C LEU A 199 19.78 12.21 -7.09
N CYS A 200 19.07 12.74 -8.09
CA CYS A 200 17.66 13.13 -7.98
C CYS A 200 16.75 11.91 -7.77
N ALA A 201 17.01 10.81 -8.46
CA ALA A 201 16.25 9.58 -8.30
C ALA A 201 16.55 8.88 -6.96
N GLU A 202 17.81 8.86 -6.55
CA GLU A 202 18.25 8.31 -5.26
C GLU A 202 17.74 9.15 -4.08
N SER A 203 17.83 10.48 -4.15
CA SER A 203 17.26 11.37 -3.13
C SER A 203 15.73 11.26 -3.03
N ALA A 204 15.01 11.08 -4.15
CA ALA A 204 13.57 10.86 -4.13
C ALA A 204 13.19 9.54 -3.42
N ARG A 205 13.91 8.45 -3.70
CA ARG A 205 13.74 7.17 -2.99
C ARG A 205 14.10 7.29 -1.51
N LEU A 206 15.22 7.94 -1.21
CA LEU A 206 15.67 8.20 0.15
C LEU A 206 14.64 9.01 0.95
N HIS A 207 14.01 10.02 0.31
CA HIS A 207 12.94 10.80 0.91
C HIS A 207 11.71 9.94 1.25
N GLN A 208 11.31 9.01 0.37
CA GLN A 208 10.20 8.09 0.63
C GLN A 208 10.50 7.12 1.79
N TYR A 209 11.72 6.58 1.84
CA TYR A 209 12.14 5.73 2.95
C TYR A 209 12.18 6.50 4.27
N PHE A 210 12.73 7.70 4.26
CA PHE A 210 12.76 8.56 5.43
C PHE A 210 11.36 8.95 5.90
N ASP A 211 10.43 9.23 4.99
CA ASP A 211 9.01 9.45 5.29
C ASP A 211 8.35 8.22 5.95
N SER A 212 8.78 7.02 5.56
CA SER A 212 8.33 5.78 6.22
C SER A 212 8.93 5.65 7.62
N LEU A 213 10.23 5.89 7.77
CA LEU A 213 10.95 5.80 9.05
C LEU A 213 10.41 6.80 10.07
N ARG A 214 10.11 8.05 9.67
CA ARG A 214 9.54 9.04 10.60
C ARG A 214 8.19 8.62 11.15
N LEU A 215 7.37 7.92 10.35
CA LEU A 215 6.07 7.42 10.79
C LEU A 215 6.25 6.23 11.74
N ILE A 216 7.19 5.33 11.43
CA ILE A 216 7.53 4.16 12.25
C ILE A 216 8.04 4.60 13.64
N HIS A 217 9.02 5.50 13.67
CA HIS A 217 9.66 5.95 14.92
C HIS A 217 9.00 7.18 15.54
N LYS A 218 7.91 7.69 14.93
CA LYS A 218 7.13 8.86 15.39
C LYS A 218 7.98 10.10 15.65
N TRP A 219 8.94 10.39 14.77
CA TRP A 219 9.79 11.56 14.90
C TRP A 219 9.01 12.86 14.66
N SER A 220 9.29 13.87 15.49
CA SER A 220 8.85 15.24 15.20
C SER A 220 9.76 15.83 14.13
N ILE A 221 9.20 16.44 13.09
CA ILE A 221 10.00 17.05 12.03
C ILE A 221 9.52 18.47 11.78
N ALA A 222 10.47 19.40 11.74
CA ALA A 222 10.23 20.78 11.37
C ALA A 222 11.38 21.32 10.50
N GLY A 223 11.17 22.46 9.85
CA GLY A 223 12.23 23.11 9.11
C GLY A 223 11.86 24.50 8.61
N VAL A 224 12.89 25.19 8.14
CA VAL A 224 12.79 26.57 7.66
C VAL A 224 13.42 26.70 6.28
N GLY A 225 12.69 27.31 5.34
CA GLY A 225 13.12 27.60 3.97
C GLY A 225 13.33 29.08 3.69
N GLU A 226 14.03 29.38 2.60
CA GLU A 226 14.39 30.74 2.16
C GLU A 226 13.40 31.25 1.11
N SER A 227 12.89 32.46 1.30
CA SER A 227 12.10 33.15 0.28
C SER A 227 12.87 34.24 -0.46
N LYS A 228 14.07 34.62 0.00
CA LYS A 228 14.96 35.52 -0.75
C LYS A 228 15.93 34.71 -1.61
N VAL A 229 16.21 35.24 -2.80
CA VAL A 229 17.20 34.70 -3.72
C VAL A 229 18.59 34.78 -3.10
N THR A 230 19.30 33.67 -3.07
CA THR A 230 20.72 33.65 -2.69
C THR A 230 21.56 34.02 -3.92
N LEU A 231 22.30 35.13 -3.83
CA LEU A 231 23.17 35.61 -4.91
C LEU A 231 24.59 35.07 -4.72
N PHE A 232 25.08 34.32 -5.71
CA PHE A 232 26.47 33.85 -5.74
C PHE A 232 27.33 34.75 -6.63
N PHE A 233 28.52 35.12 -6.15
CA PHE A 233 29.51 35.86 -6.93
C PHE A 233 30.56 34.89 -7.50
N THR A 234 30.75 34.89 -8.82
CA THR A 234 31.93 34.23 -9.40
C THR A 234 33.19 35.04 -9.10
N PRO A 235 34.38 34.43 -9.01
CA PRO A 235 35.65 35.14 -8.77
C PRO A 235 35.94 36.27 -9.77
N GLU A 236 35.29 36.22 -10.94
CA GLU A 236 35.48 37.15 -12.07
C GLU A 236 34.35 38.19 -12.20
N GLY A 237 33.38 38.21 -11.28
CA GLY A 237 32.37 39.27 -11.15
C GLY A 237 31.36 39.38 -12.29
N LYS A 238 31.19 38.36 -13.16
CA LYS A 238 30.41 38.48 -14.41
C LYS A 238 29.24 37.52 -14.63
N SER A 239 28.75 36.80 -13.62
CA SER A 239 27.40 36.23 -13.69
C SER A 239 26.76 36.07 -12.31
N GLN A 240 25.55 36.60 -12.17
CA GLN A 240 24.68 36.38 -11.01
C GLN A 240 23.93 35.06 -11.23
N SER A 241 24.24 34.05 -10.41
CA SER A 241 23.40 32.85 -10.33
C SER A 241 22.42 33.02 -9.18
N GLU A 242 21.14 32.84 -9.47
CA GLU A 242 20.04 32.95 -8.51
C GLU A 242 19.61 31.55 -8.03
N MET A 243 19.55 31.33 -6.72
CA MET A 243 19.01 30.09 -6.12
C MET A 243 17.82 30.42 -5.22
N ILE A 244 16.70 29.72 -5.43
CA ILE A 244 15.50 29.75 -4.59
C ILE A 244 15.18 28.31 -4.17
N VAL A 245 15.12 28.04 -2.87
CA VAL A 245 14.76 26.73 -2.33
C VAL A 245 13.28 26.71 -1.96
N GLY A 246 12.47 26.02 -2.76
CA GLY A 246 11.01 25.92 -2.56
C GLY A 246 10.55 24.79 -1.62
N GLU A 247 9.38 24.97 -1.02
CA GLU A 247 8.69 24.08 -0.06
C GLU A 247 8.56 22.61 -0.49
N GLY A 248 8.50 22.34 -1.81
CA GLY A 248 8.35 21.00 -2.38
C GLY A 248 9.49 20.01 -2.11
N SER A 249 10.57 20.45 -1.44
CA SER A 249 11.76 19.67 -1.11
C SER A 249 11.71 19.02 0.29
N ALA A 250 10.81 19.45 1.19
CA ALA A 250 10.75 18.99 2.58
C ALA A 250 9.92 17.70 2.80
N ARG A 251 8.70 17.64 2.23
CA ARG A 251 7.70 16.57 2.48
C ARG A 251 7.37 16.29 3.96
N TYR A 252 7.27 17.31 4.82
CA TYR A 252 6.70 17.16 6.17
C TYR A 252 5.88 18.40 6.55
N HIS A 253 4.85 18.23 7.40
CA HIS A 253 3.76 19.20 7.58
C HIS A 253 4.13 20.50 8.32
N ASN A 254 5.26 20.55 9.04
CA ASN A 254 5.64 21.68 9.89
C ASN A 254 6.85 22.44 9.30
N PHE A 255 6.72 22.88 8.05
CA PHE A 255 7.71 23.66 7.32
C PHE A 255 7.29 25.13 7.22
N THR A 256 8.25 26.05 7.33
CA THR A 256 7.97 27.49 7.32
C THR A 256 8.94 28.24 6.44
N MET A 257 8.47 29.27 5.72
CA MET A 257 9.31 30.12 4.88
C MET A 257 9.65 31.42 5.60
N GLU A 258 10.91 31.85 5.54
CA GLU A 258 11.35 33.14 6.09
C GLU A 258 11.86 34.06 4.99
N ALA A 259 11.72 35.37 5.19
CA ALA A 259 12.21 36.42 4.29
C ALA A 259 13.71 36.65 4.43
N GLU A 260 14.47 35.56 4.30
CA GLU A 260 15.92 35.48 4.48
C GLU A 260 16.54 34.71 3.30
N ASP A 261 17.83 34.97 3.02
CA ASP A 261 18.63 34.19 2.06
C ASP A 261 19.19 32.92 2.74
N HIS A 262 19.71 31.97 1.96
CA HIS A 262 20.19 30.67 2.47
C HIS A 262 21.23 30.82 3.60
N TYR A 263 22.14 31.78 3.44
CA TYR A 263 23.20 32.05 4.41
C TYR A 263 22.64 32.57 5.73
N SER A 264 21.72 33.52 5.65
CA SER A 264 21.06 34.16 6.80
C SER A 264 20.24 33.15 7.61
N LEU A 265 19.59 32.19 6.94
CA LEU A 265 18.84 31.13 7.61
C LEU A 265 19.72 30.26 8.51
N CYS A 266 20.91 29.90 8.04
CA CYS A 266 21.85 29.04 8.75
C CYS A 266 22.73 29.83 9.74
N GLN A 267 22.85 31.14 9.54
CA GLN A 267 23.65 32.10 10.32
C GLN A 267 22.73 33.19 10.91
N PRO A 268 21.89 32.85 11.90
CA PRO A 268 21.01 33.83 12.53
C PRO A 268 21.80 35.04 13.06
N GLU A 269 21.30 36.24 12.78
CA GLU A 269 21.95 37.51 13.18
C GLU A 269 21.87 37.76 14.70
N SER A 270 20.87 37.19 15.38
CA SER A 270 20.73 37.25 16.83
C SER A 270 19.81 36.15 17.37
N ARG A 271 19.79 35.97 18.69
CA ARG A 271 18.82 35.10 19.40
C ARG A 271 17.36 35.50 19.22
N THR A 272 17.11 36.71 18.71
CA THR A 272 15.75 37.17 18.44
C THR A 272 15.27 36.85 17.03
N SER A 273 16.17 36.36 16.15
CA SER A 273 15.85 35.93 14.79
C SER A 273 14.78 34.82 14.78
N ASN A 274 13.96 34.81 13.73
CA ASN A 274 12.88 33.85 13.60
C ASN A 274 13.41 32.42 13.46
N THR A 275 14.50 32.25 12.70
CA THR A 275 15.12 30.96 12.40
C THR A 275 15.70 30.29 13.65
N TYR A 276 16.30 31.07 14.55
CA TYR A 276 16.74 30.59 15.85
C TYR A 276 15.55 30.24 16.76
N LYS A 277 14.57 31.15 16.91
CA LYS A 277 13.36 30.93 17.73
C LYS A 277 12.57 29.69 17.32
N ARG A 278 12.52 29.37 16.02
CA ARG A 278 11.82 28.19 15.51
C ARG A 278 12.51 26.89 15.91
N LEU A 279 13.85 26.85 15.85
CA LEU A 279 14.60 25.69 16.33
C LEU A 279 14.40 25.50 17.83
N THR A 280 14.48 26.57 18.61
CA THR A 280 14.37 26.47 20.08
C THR A 280 12.94 26.12 20.51
N ALA A 281 11.92 26.68 19.87
CA ALA A 281 10.52 26.29 20.07
C ALA A 281 10.27 24.82 19.66
N PHE A 282 10.87 24.35 18.55
CA PHE A 282 10.77 22.96 18.13
C PHE A 282 11.36 22.01 19.18
N ILE A 283 12.57 22.30 19.68
CA ILE A 283 13.23 21.50 20.72
C ILE A 283 12.37 21.47 22.00
N GLN A 284 11.80 22.61 22.40
CA GLN A 284 10.92 22.70 23.59
C GLN A 284 9.60 21.93 23.42
N SER A 285 9.01 21.95 22.23
CA SER A 285 7.73 21.29 21.93
C SER A 285 7.84 19.78 21.73
N THR A 286 9.06 19.29 21.45
CA THR A 286 9.30 17.86 21.22
C THR A 286 9.19 17.12 22.56
N ASP A 287 8.22 16.20 22.66
CA ASP A 287 7.88 15.48 23.89
C ASP A 287 8.97 14.47 24.32
N ILE A 288 10.00 14.99 25.00
CA ILE A 288 11.17 14.25 25.49
C ILE A 288 10.78 13.13 26.50
N LYS A 289 9.54 13.11 27.03
CA LYS A 289 9.09 12.15 28.06
C LYS A 289 8.38 10.91 27.53
N LYS A 290 8.09 10.80 26.23
CA LYS A 290 7.46 9.60 25.65
C LYS A 290 8.50 8.50 25.37
N VAL A 291 8.71 7.61 26.33
CA VAL A 291 9.32 6.30 26.08
C VAL A 291 8.20 5.36 25.61
N VAL A 292 8.12 5.17 24.29
CA VAL A 292 7.43 4.02 23.70
C VAL A 292 8.45 3.35 22.80
N PRO A 293 8.93 2.13 23.10
CA PRO A 293 9.82 1.44 22.19
C PRO A 293 9.00 1.00 20.98
N SER A 294 9.40 1.42 19.78
CA SER A 294 8.79 1.02 18.53
C SER A 294 9.54 -0.18 17.95
N SER A 295 9.27 -1.37 18.48
CA SER A 295 9.19 -2.60 17.66
C SER A 295 7.75 -2.92 17.27
N ALA A 296 6.86 -1.93 17.37
CA ALA A 296 5.48 -2.02 16.91
C ALA A 296 5.39 -1.64 15.43
N LEU A 297 4.92 -2.61 14.63
CA LEU A 297 4.68 -2.59 13.18
C LEU A 297 5.87 -2.99 12.30
N ILE A 298 6.50 -4.13 12.64
CA ILE A 298 6.90 -5.06 11.58
C ILE A 298 5.59 -5.64 11.06
N GLU A 299 5.13 -5.22 9.88
CA GLU A 299 4.08 -5.97 9.18
C GLU A 299 4.56 -7.43 9.09
N VAL A 300 3.71 -8.39 9.43
CA VAL A 300 3.94 -9.84 9.36
C VAL A 300 4.72 -10.31 8.11
N PRO A 301 4.55 -9.73 6.89
CA PRO A 301 5.36 -10.07 5.72
C PRO A 301 6.87 -9.83 5.90
N LYS A 302 7.29 -8.83 6.68
CA LYS A 302 8.71 -8.51 6.95
C LYS A 302 9.36 -9.47 7.95
N MET A 303 8.60 -10.03 8.90
CA MET A 303 9.11 -11.02 9.85
C MET A 303 9.43 -12.33 9.12
N ALA A 304 8.53 -12.81 8.24
CA ALA A 304 8.77 -13.96 7.39
C ALA A 304 10.00 -13.76 6.47
N MET A 305 10.21 -12.54 5.95
CA MET A 305 11.39 -12.17 5.16
C MET A 305 12.70 -12.28 5.94
N MET A 306 12.73 -11.87 7.21
CA MET A 306 13.89 -12.01 8.08
C MET A 306 14.30 -13.48 8.29
N LEU A 307 13.32 -14.39 8.24
CA LEU A 307 13.55 -15.81 8.52
C LEU A 307 14.02 -16.60 7.28
N HIS A 308 13.68 -16.15 6.08
CA HIS A 308 14.19 -16.66 4.80
C HIS A 308 15.22 -15.72 4.13
N TYR A 309 15.79 -14.76 4.87
CA TYR A 309 16.63 -13.67 4.33
C TYR A 309 17.79 -14.16 3.45
N ILE A 310 18.45 -15.26 3.84
CA ILE A 310 19.55 -15.86 3.07
C ILE A 310 19.06 -16.31 1.70
N LEU A 311 17.87 -16.91 1.62
CA LEU A 311 17.28 -17.34 0.35
C LEU A 311 16.84 -16.12 -0.47
N PHE A 312 16.28 -15.10 0.19
CA PHE A 312 15.85 -13.87 -0.48
C PHE A 312 16.99 -13.14 -1.19
N GLU A 313 18.11 -12.89 -0.52
CA GLU A 313 19.28 -12.21 -1.13
C GLU A 313 19.86 -13.04 -2.28
N LYS A 314 20.02 -14.36 -2.08
CA LYS A 314 20.49 -15.28 -3.14
C LYS A 314 19.58 -15.26 -4.37
N VAL A 315 18.27 -15.35 -4.16
CA VAL A 315 17.29 -15.35 -5.25
C VAL A 315 17.24 -14.00 -5.93
N GLN A 316 17.35 -12.91 -5.18
CA GLN A 316 17.38 -11.55 -5.74
C GLN A 316 18.60 -11.35 -6.65
N ASP A 317 19.79 -11.76 -6.20
CA ASP A 317 21.02 -11.65 -7.00
C ASP A 317 20.95 -12.50 -8.27
N ILE A 318 20.40 -13.71 -8.15
CA ILE A 318 20.20 -14.58 -9.32
C ILE A 318 19.15 -14.00 -10.26
N LEU A 319 18.06 -13.42 -9.77
CA LEU A 319 17.04 -12.79 -10.61
C LEU A 319 17.55 -11.53 -11.33
N ARG A 320 18.66 -10.92 -10.90
CA ARG A 320 19.32 -9.85 -11.67
C ARG A 320 20.01 -10.39 -12.93
N ILE A 321 20.52 -11.61 -12.91
CA ILE A 321 21.29 -12.23 -14.00
C ILE A 321 20.50 -13.26 -14.83
N ALA A 322 19.57 -13.98 -14.20
CA ALA A 322 18.76 -15.03 -14.83
C ALA A 322 17.37 -14.51 -15.19
N PRO A 323 16.80 -14.93 -16.35
CA PRO A 323 15.50 -14.47 -16.80
C PRO A 323 14.34 -15.08 -16.01
N ALA A 324 14.52 -16.27 -15.43
CA ALA A 324 13.47 -16.95 -14.69
C ALA A 324 14.00 -17.64 -13.43
N ILE A 325 13.22 -17.56 -12.36
CA ILE A 325 13.41 -18.31 -11.12
C ILE A 325 12.13 -19.07 -10.78
N ALA A 326 12.30 -20.19 -10.10
CA ALA A 326 11.23 -21.04 -9.63
C ALA A 326 11.37 -21.29 -8.12
N LEU A 327 10.30 -21.05 -7.36
CA LEU A 327 10.25 -21.33 -5.93
C LEU A 327 9.43 -22.60 -5.70
N CYS A 328 10.06 -23.64 -5.17
CA CYS A 328 9.46 -24.93 -4.86
C CYS A 328 9.30 -25.10 -3.35
N GLY A 329 8.26 -25.81 -2.90
CA GLY A 329 8.07 -26.11 -1.49
C GLY A 329 6.61 -26.37 -1.11
N MET A 330 6.38 -26.88 0.10
CA MET A 330 5.05 -27.28 0.57
C MET A 330 4.07 -26.09 0.67
N GLY A 331 2.76 -26.36 0.66
CA GLY A 331 1.75 -25.31 0.88
C GLY A 331 1.88 -24.67 2.27
N GLY A 332 1.84 -23.33 2.37
CA GLY A 332 2.02 -22.62 3.65
C GLY A 332 3.47 -22.36 4.07
N ILE A 333 4.45 -22.77 3.26
CA ILE A 333 5.88 -22.58 3.56
C ILE A 333 6.39 -21.15 3.31
N GLY A 334 5.62 -20.29 2.63
CA GLY A 334 6.00 -18.89 2.37
C GLY A 334 6.46 -18.57 0.94
N LYS A 335 6.29 -19.48 -0.05
CA LYS A 335 6.64 -19.22 -1.46
C LYS A 335 6.02 -17.94 -2.02
N THR A 336 4.69 -17.81 -1.91
CA THR A 336 3.93 -16.63 -2.36
C THR A 336 4.41 -15.36 -1.66
N THR A 337 4.69 -15.44 -0.36
CA THR A 337 5.23 -14.32 0.43
C THR A 337 6.60 -13.88 -0.12
N LEU A 338 7.50 -14.84 -0.38
CA LEU A 338 8.82 -14.56 -0.98
C LEU A 338 8.69 -13.95 -2.38
N ALA A 339 7.79 -14.48 -3.22
CA ALA A 339 7.53 -13.95 -4.55
C ALA A 339 6.96 -12.52 -4.53
N LYS A 340 6.01 -12.22 -3.62
CA LYS A 340 5.46 -10.87 -3.43
C LYS A 340 6.53 -9.87 -2.99
N LEU A 341 7.43 -10.27 -2.09
CA LEU A 341 8.52 -9.41 -1.63
C LEU A 341 9.52 -9.11 -2.75
N LEU A 342 9.93 -10.13 -3.51
CA LEU A 342 10.78 -9.97 -4.69
C LEU A 342 10.11 -9.05 -5.72
N PHE A 343 8.81 -9.27 -5.98
CA PHE A 343 8.02 -8.45 -6.88
C PHE A 343 7.98 -6.99 -6.44
N ASN A 344 7.65 -6.72 -5.18
CA ASN A 344 7.56 -5.36 -4.65
C ASN A 344 8.92 -4.64 -4.73
N LYS A 345 10.01 -5.33 -4.35
CA LYS A 345 11.38 -4.76 -4.38
C LYS A 345 11.83 -4.41 -5.79
N LEU A 346 11.48 -5.23 -6.78
CA LEU A 346 11.93 -5.09 -8.17
C LEU A 346 10.96 -4.29 -9.04
N SER A 347 9.68 -4.17 -8.67
CA SER A 347 8.60 -3.61 -9.49
C SER A 347 8.94 -2.25 -10.12
N ALA A 348 9.60 -1.37 -9.35
CA ALA A 348 9.99 -0.03 -9.79
C ALA A 348 11.06 -0.01 -10.91
N GLU A 349 11.73 -1.13 -11.16
CA GLU A 349 12.75 -1.26 -12.21
C GLU A 349 12.14 -1.63 -13.57
N PHE A 350 10.86 -2.05 -13.61
CA PHE A 350 10.20 -2.56 -14.80
C PHE A 350 9.08 -1.63 -15.27
N GLU A 351 8.92 -1.53 -16.59
CA GLU A 351 7.87 -0.70 -17.21
C GLU A 351 6.48 -1.32 -17.00
N TYR A 352 6.42 -2.64 -17.12
CA TYR A 352 5.23 -3.44 -16.89
C TYR A 352 5.47 -4.42 -15.76
N THR A 353 4.48 -4.53 -14.87
CA THR A 353 4.53 -5.45 -13.74
C THR A 353 3.20 -6.19 -13.64
N CYS A 354 3.25 -7.48 -13.36
CA CYS A 354 2.05 -8.28 -13.16
C CYS A 354 2.33 -9.36 -12.12
N PHE A 355 1.49 -9.43 -11.09
CA PHE A 355 1.46 -10.54 -10.16
C PHE A 355 0.15 -11.30 -10.40
N LEU A 356 0.23 -12.53 -10.87
CA LEU A 356 -0.94 -13.34 -11.18
C LEU A 356 -0.92 -14.65 -10.38
N GLN A 357 -1.95 -14.87 -9.58
CA GLN A 357 -2.24 -16.20 -9.05
C GLN A 357 -3.00 -17.01 -10.10
N LEU A 358 -2.45 -18.18 -10.45
CA LEU A 358 -3.03 -19.03 -11.48
C LEU A 358 -4.27 -19.77 -10.96
N PRO A 359 -5.35 -19.85 -11.77
CA PRO A 359 -6.56 -20.56 -11.40
C PRO A 359 -6.32 -22.07 -11.33
N LYS A 360 -6.95 -22.74 -10.36
CA LYS A 360 -6.93 -24.21 -10.23
C LYS A 360 -8.20 -24.83 -10.79
N GLY A 361 -8.07 -25.89 -11.59
CA GLY A 361 -9.19 -26.68 -12.15
C GLY A 361 -9.44 -26.50 -13.65
N GLU A 362 -10.42 -27.25 -14.18
CA GLU A 362 -10.81 -27.17 -15.59
C GLU A 362 -11.63 -25.90 -15.85
N ILE A 363 -11.09 -25.02 -16.69
CA ILE A 363 -11.80 -23.85 -17.20
C ILE A 363 -12.39 -24.21 -18.57
N ASN A 364 -13.65 -23.83 -18.82
CA ASN A 364 -14.32 -24.06 -20.11
C ASN A 364 -13.84 -23.01 -21.14
N GLY A 365 -13.46 -23.44 -22.34
CA GLY A 365 -13.10 -22.54 -23.45
C GLY A 365 -11.61 -22.58 -23.81
N ASP A 366 -11.15 -21.57 -24.55
CA ASP A 366 -9.73 -21.38 -24.89
C ASP A 366 -8.97 -20.92 -23.64
N TYR A 367 -8.41 -21.89 -22.90
CA TYR A 367 -7.70 -21.71 -21.63
C TYR A 367 -6.63 -20.63 -21.70
N MET A 368 -5.92 -20.56 -22.83
CA MET A 368 -4.82 -19.61 -23.04
C MET A 368 -5.34 -18.18 -23.12
N LYS A 369 -6.38 -17.92 -23.91
CA LYS A 369 -7.01 -16.60 -24.00
C LYS A 369 -7.56 -16.09 -22.67
N GLU A 370 -8.06 -16.99 -21.82
CA GLU A 370 -8.52 -16.57 -20.49
C GLU A 370 -7.34 -16.16 -19.60
N LEU A 371 -6.26 -16.95 -19.55
CA LEU A 371 -5.07 -16.61 -18.78
C LEU A 371 -4.44 -15.30 -19.28
N GLU A 372 -4.42 -15.11 -20.60
CA GLU A 372 -4.03 -13.85 -21.22
C GLU A 372 -4.89 -12.69 -20.70
N GLY A 373 -6.21 -12.79 -20.82
CA GLY A 373 -7.14 -11.77 -20.34
C GLY A 373 -6.94 -11.45 -18.85
N ARG A 374 -6.62 -12.45 -18.02
CA ARG A 374 -6.29 -12.26 -16.60
C ARG A 374 -5.00 -11.49 -16.40
N VAL A 375 -3.92 -11.83 -17.10
CA VAL A 375 -2.66 -11.07 -17.05
C VAL A 375 -2.91 -9.62 -17.45
N CYS A 376 -3.61 -9.38 -18.56
CA CYS A 376 -3.97 -8.04 -19.02
C CYS A 376 -4.74 -7.25 -17.95
N SER A 377 -5.72 -7.90 -17.31
CA SER A 377 -6.53 -7.26 -16.28
C SER A 377 -5.75 -6.92 -15.01
N SER A 378 -4.69 -7.67 -14.70
CA SER A 378 -3.86 -7.53 -13.49
C SER A 378 -2.55 -6.77 -13.74
N MET A 379 -2.27 -6.41 -14.99
CA MET A 379 -1.05 -5.71 -15.36
C MET A 379 -1.08 -4.25 -14.93
N HIS A 380 0.07 -3.76 -14.49
CA HIS A 380 0.32 -2.38 -14.15
C HIS A 380 1.42 -1.81 -15.05
N HIS A 381 1.22 -0.59 -15.49
CA HIS A 381 2.22 0.22 -16.18
C HIS A 381 2.62 1.38 -15.26
N HIS A 382 3.89 1.42 -14.84
CA HIS A 382 4.39 2.38 -13.84
C HIS A 382 3.50 2.50 -12.58
N GLY A 383 3.02 1.37 -12.07
CA GLY A 383 2.16 1.31 -10.88
C GLY A 383 0.68 1.60 -11.10
N LEU A 384 0.27 1.99 -12.31
CA LEU A 384 -1.14 2.21 -12.66
C LEU A 384 -1.72 1.01 -13.41
N LYS A 385 -2.89 0.54 -12.99
CA LYS A 385 -3.56 -0.63 -13.57
C LYS A 385 -3.97 -0.36 -15.03
N VAL A 386 -3.53 -1.21 -15.97
CA VAL A 386 -3.74 -0.98 -17.41
C VAL A 386 -5.21 -0.96 -17.79
N ALA A 387 -6.05 -1.77 -17.14
CA ALA A 387 -7.50 -1.79 -17.36
C ALA A 387 -8.18 -0.42 -17.15
N LEU A 388 -7.67 0.41 -16.23
CA LEU A 388 -8.21 1.75 -15.96
C LEU A 388 -7.86 2.76 -17.07
N MET A 389 -6.86 2.46 -17.89
CA MET A 389 -6.44 3.30 -19.02
C MET A 389 -7.31 3.08 -20.27
N GLY A 390 -8.25 2.11 -20.23
CA GLY A 390 -9.16 1.82 -21.34
C GLY A 390 -8.45 1.42 -22.64
N LYS A 391 -7.21 0.94 -22.54
CA LYS A 391 -6.46 0.26 -23.61
C LYS A 391 -6.78 -1.23 -23.54
N VAL A 392 -7.07 -1.84 -24.67
CA VAL A 392 -7.03 -3.30 -24.80
C VAL A 392 -5.54 -3.67 -24.72
N CYS A 393 -5.15 -4.51 -23.77
CA CYS A 393 -3.81 -5.08 -23.79
C CYS A 393 -3.69 -5.98 -25.02
N ASP A 394 -2.99 -5.50 -26.03
CA ASP A 394 -2.58 -6.31 -27.16
C ASP A 394 -1.13 -6.75 -26.91
N TRP A 395 -0.92 -8.07 -26.92
CA TRP A 395 0.34 -8.72 -26.62
C TRP A 395 1.48 -8.30 -27.54
N THR A 396 1.16 -7.89 -28.76
CA THR A 396 2.14 -7.37 -29.72
C THR A 396 2.77 -6.05 -29.26
N HIS A 397 2.12 -5.31 -28.36
CA HIS A 397 2.67 -4.09 -27.77
C HIS A 397 3.67 -4.34 -26.63
N LEU A 398 3.68 -5.55 -26.06
CA LEU A 398 4.65 -5.92 -25.02
C LEU A 398 5.99 -6.30 -25.61
N THR A 399 6.05 -6.59 -26.92
CA THR A 399 7.29 -6.88 -27.62
C THR A 399 8.29 -5.72 -27.42
N LEU A 400 9.52 -6.04 -26.99
CA LEU A 400 10.58 -5.09 -26.63
C LEU A 400 10.39 -4.30 -25.32
N LYS A 401 9.38 -4.63 -24.49
CA LYS A 401 9.12 -3.98 -23.20
C LYS A 401 9.65 -4.78 -22.00
N ARG A 402 10.05 -4.08 -20.93
CA ARG A 402 10.55 -4.73 -19.69
C ARG A 402 9.40 -5.15 -18.80
N LEU A 403 9.17 -6.46 -18.71
CA LEU A 403 8.12 -7.07 -17.90
C LEU A 403 8.71 -7.78 -16.68
N LEU A 404 8.16 -7.50 -15.50
CA LEU A 404 8.28 -8.35 -14.32
C LEU A 404 6.97 -9.13 -14.13
N LEU A 405 7.00 -10.44 -14.31
CA LEU A 405 5.83 -11.30 -14.20
C LEU A 405 6.01 -12.34 -13.09
N VAL A 406 5.05 -12.40 -12.17
CA VAL A 406 4.92 -13.50 -11.22
C VAL A 406 3.75 -14.37 -11.62
N LEU A 407 4.01 -15.67 -11.80
CA LEU A 407 2.98 -16.70 -11.93
C LEU A 407 2.99 -17.57 -10.66
N ASP A 408 2.05 -17.29 -9.77
CA ASP A 408 1.94 -17.97 -8.47
C ASP A 408 1.05 -19.21 -8.59
N ASP A 409 1.46 -20.31 -7.93
CA ASP A 409 0.78 -21.61 -7.86
C ASP A 409 0.64 -22.37 -9.20
N ILE A 410 1.73 -22.57 -9.94
CA ILE A 410 1.77 -23.50 -11.08
C ILE A 410 1.46 -24.93 -10.61
N ASP A 411 0.43 -25.56 -11.16
CA ASP A 411 -0.04 -26.89 -10.74
C ASP A 411 -0.39 -27.85 -11.91
N ASN A 412 -0.19 -27.44 -13.16
CA ASN A 412 -0.51 -28.27 -14.33
C ASN A 412 0.33 -27.88 -15.57
N ASN A 413 0.30 -28.73 -16.61
CA ASN A 413 1.07 -28.52 -17.84
C ASN A 413 0.63 -27.30 -18.65
N ARG A 414 -0.64 -26.91 -18.60
CA ARG A 414 -1.15 -25.74 -19.33
C ARG A 414 -0.56 -24.45 -18.77
N HIS A 415 -0.32 -24.38 -17.45
CA HIS A 415 0.38 -23.25 -16.82
C HIS A 415 1.84 -23.15 -17.28
N VAL A 416 2.51 -24.29 -17.43
CA VAL A 416 3.88 -24.36 -17.95
C VAL A 416 3.92 -23.90 -19.41
N GLU A 417 2.99 -24.37 -20.24
CA GLU A 417 2.83 -23.93 -21.64
C GLU A 417 2.53 -22.43 -21.74
N PHE A 418 1.70 -21.90 -20.83
CA PHE A 418 1.39 -20.48 -20.77
C PHE A 418 2.62 -19.60 -20.48
N LEU A 419 3.49 -20.01 -19.55
CA LEU A 419 4.76 -19.33 -19.29
C LEU A 419 5.63 -19.29 -20.55
N LYS A 420 5.78 -20.44 -21.23
CA LYS A 420 6.54 -20.51 -22.50
C LYS A 420 5.95 -19.57 -23.54
N HIS A 421 4.63 -19.60 -23.72
CA HIS A 421 3.92 -18.72 -24.65
C HIS A 421 4.18 -17.24 -24.36
N ILE A 422 3.93 -16.77 -23.12
CA ILE A 422 4.18 -15.36 -22.76
C ILE A 422 5.64 -14.96 -22.99
N SER A 423 6.58 -15.82 -22.60
CA SER A 423 8.01 -15.51 -22.75
C SER A 423 8.42 -15.37 -24.21
N SER A 424 7.84 -16.20 -25.10
CA SER A 424 8.08 -16.16 -26.54
C SER A 424 7.51 -14.90 -27.21
N VAL A 425 6.28 -14.48 -26.85
CA VAL A 425 5.61 -13.31 -27.43
C VAL A 425 6.28 -11.99 -27.01
N ASN A 426 6.79 -11.93 -25.77
CA ASN A 426 7.46 -10.74 -25.24
C ASN A 426 8.84 -10.51 -25.88
N ASN A 427 9.54 -11.59 -26.28
CA ASN A 427 10.86 -11.58 -26.93
C ASN A 427 11.86 -10.54 -26.35
N CYS A 428 12.09 -10.55 -25.04
CA CYS A 428 12.85 -9.50 -24.36
C CYS A 428 14.03 -10.00 -23.53
N ALA A 429 15.22 -9.53 -23.87
CA ALA A 429 16.48 -9.77 -23.17
C ALA A 429 16.57 -9.20 -21.72
N ASN A 430 15.52 -8.57 -21.18
CA ASN A 430 15.55 -7.88 -19.89
C ASN A 430 14.27 -8.03 -19.04
N SER A 431 13.37 -8.94 -19.41
CA SER A 431 12.21 -9.30 -18.59
C SER A 431 12.60 -10.34 -17.52
N ARG A 432 11.82 -10.41 -16.44
CA ARG A 432 12.06 -11.34 -15.33
C ARG A 432 10.77 -12.08 -14.96
N TYR A 433 10.89 -13.39 -14.79
CA TYR A 433 9.80 -14.29 -14.48
C TYR A 433 10.05 -14.95 -13.12
N ILE A 434 9.06 -14.87 -12.24
CA ILE A 434 9.07 -15.57 -10.94
C ILE A 434 7.92 -16.56 -10.99
N VAL A 435 8.21 -17.84 -10.78
CA VAL A 435 7.17 -18.86 -10.69
C VAL A 435 7.20 -19.57 -9.36
N THR A 436 6.04 -20.00 -8.87
CA THR A 436 5.95 -20.78 -7.62
C THR A 436 5.18 -22.07 -7.87
N SER A 437 5.57 -23.16 -7.20
CA SER A 437 4.81 -24.43 -7.23
C SER A 437 5.09 -25.28 -6.00
N ARG A 438 4.22 -26.26 -5.76
CA ARG A 438 4.47 -27.38 -4.83
C ARG A 438 5.16 -28.56 -5.53
N SER A 439 5.08 -28.63 -6.86
CA SER A 439 5.58 -29.74 -7.65
C SER A 439 6.89 -29.38 -8.33
N LEU A 440 7.96 -30.08 -7.96
CA LEU A 440 9.25 -29.95 -8.62
C LEU A 440 9.18 -30.40 -10.09
N GLU A 441 8.28 -31.34 -10.42
CA GLU A 441 8.08 -31.84 -11.78
C GLU A 441 7.64 -30.72 -12.74
N TYR A 442 6.66 -29.91 -12.34
CA TYR A 442 6.19 -28.80 -13.19
C TYR A 442 7.22 -27.67 -13.28
N LEU A 443 7.94 -27.38 -12.19
CA LEU A 443 8.98 -26.34 -12.18
C LEU A 443 10.18 -26.70 -13.06
N ASN A 444 10.60 -27.97 -13.06
CA ASN A 444 11.68 -28.46 -13.94
C ASN A 444 11.32 -28.37 -15.43
N ARG A 445 10.03 -28.20 -15.77
CA ARG A 445 9.55 -28.02 -17.15
C ARG A 445 9.28 -26.55 -17.50
N CYS A 446 9.43 -25.63 -16.53
CA CYS A 446 9.26 -24.20 -16.73
C CYS A 446 10.48 -23.64 -17.49
N ILE A 447 10.25 -23.38 -18.78
CA ILE A 447 11.23 -22.81 -19.68
C ILE A 447 10.74 -21.42 -20.07
N VAL A 448 11.66 -20.46 -20.13
CA VAL A 448 11.39 -19.13 -20.70
C VAL A 448 12.28 -18.89 -21.92
N THR A 449 11.71 -18.28 -22.95
CA THR A 449 12.44 -17.90 -24.16
C THR A 449 13.04 -16.50 -24.01
N SER A 450 14.33 -16.34 -24.28
CA SER A 450 15.07 -15.08 -24.23
C SER A 450 15.97 -14.92 -25.46
N GLY A 451 15.51 -14.16 -26.46
CA GLY A 451 16.09 -14.17 -27.80
C GLY A 451 15.81 -15.52 -28.48
N ASP A 452 16.81 -16.10 -29.15
CA ASP A 452 16.68 -17.41 -29.82
C ASP A 452 16.97 -18.62 -28.90
N ARG A 453 16.99 -18.41 -27.58
CA ARG A 453 17.35 -19.46 -26.61
C ARG A 453 16.26 -19.69 -25.59
N ASP A 454 15.98 -20.96 -25.36
CA ASP A 454 15.18 -21.46 -24.26
C ASP A 454 16.06 -21.64 -23.02
N ILE A 455 15.59 -21.10 -21.89
CA ILE A 455 16.32 -21.08 -20.62
C ILE A 455 15.43 -21.67 -19.53
N ASP A 456 15.96 -22.68 -18.83
CA ASP A 456 15.28 -23.28 -17.68
C ASP A 456 15.23 -22.32 -16.51
N ALA A 457 14.12 -22.31 -15.77
CA ALA A 457 14.01 -21.54 -14.55
C ALA A 457 14.96 -22.09 -13.46
N CYS A 458 15.72 -21.22 -12.79
CA CYS A 458 16.54 -21.64 -11.65
C CYS A 458 15.63 -22.00 -10.47
N VAL A 459 15.61 -23.28 -10.08
CA VAL A 459 14.74 -23.78 -9.01
C VAL A 459 15.39 -23.63 -7.63
N PHE A 460 14.65 -23.05 -6.69
CA PHE A 460 15.02 -22.93 -5.30
C PHE A 460 13.99 -23.61 -4.40
N ASN A 461 14.46 -24.44 -3.48
CA ASN A 461 13.61 -25.05 -2.47
C ASN A 461 13.46 -24.10 -1.28
N VAL A 462 12.23 -23.78 -0.92
CA VAL A 462 11.90 -23.01 0.28
C VAL A 462 11.84 -23.99 1.46
N GLU A 463 12.75 -23.83 2.40
CA GLU A 463 12.92 -24.71 3.56
C GLU A 463 11.99 -24.32 4.73
N TYR A 464 11.78 -25.28 5.63
CA TYR A 464 11.09 -25.06 6.91
C TYR A 464 11.90 -24.13 7.82
N LEU A 465 11.18 -23.42 8.68
CA LEU A 465 11.83 -22.57 9.68
C LEU A 465 12.51 -23.43 10.74
N ASN A 466 13.75 -23.07 11.09
CA ASN A 466 14.38 -23.65 12.27
C ASN A 466 13.61 -23.25 13.55
N PHE A 467 13.87 -23.95 14.66
CA PHE A 467 13.13 -23.75 15.92
C PHE A 467 13.16 -22.30 16.42
N LYS A 468 14.33 -21.64 16.35
CA LYS A 468 14.50 -20.24 16.78
C LYS A 468 13.61 -19.29 15.96
N SER A 469 13.67 -19.43 14.63
CA SER A 469 12.89 -18.65 13.67
C SER A 469 11.38 -18.90 13.84
N SER A 470 11.02 -20.16 14.08
CA SER A 470 9.64 -20.58 14.34
C SER A 470 9.08 -19.94 15.61
N LYS A 471 9.87 -19.93 16.69
CA LYS A 471 9.51 -19.27 17.95
C LYS A 471 9.37 -17.77 17.76
N GLU A 472 10.28 -17.12 17.04
CA GLU A 472 10.20 -15.68 16.73
C GLU A 472 8.92 -15.34 15.96
N LEU A 473 8.58 -16.11 14.92
CA LEU A 473 7.35 -15.92 14.15
C LEU A 473 6.11 -16.13 15.03
N PHE A 474 6.02 -17.26 15.73
CA PHE A 474 4.90 -17.56 16.63
C PHE A 474 4.70 -16.46 17.68
N MET A 475 5.78 -16.02 18.32
CA MET A 475 5.75 -14.98 19.35
C MET A 475 5.25 -13.64 18.79
N SER A 476 5.61 -13.30 17.55
CA SER A 476 5.12 -12.06 16.92
C SER A 476 3.60 -12.03 16.72
N HIS A 477 2.97 -13.22 16.58
CA HIS A 477 1.53 -13.37 16.46
C HIS A 477 0.82 -13.53 17.81
N ALA A 478 1.33 -14.40 18.69
CA ALA A 478 0.75 -14.68 20.00
C ALA A 478 0.92 -13.53 20.99
N PHE A 479 2.07 -12.87 20.94
CA PHE A 479 2.42 -11.79 21.85
C PHE A 479 2.93 -10.58 21.06
N PRO A 480 2.05 -9.85 20.35
CA PRO A 480 2.43 -8.63 19.66
C PRO A 480 3.07 -7.65 20.64
N TYR A 481 4.22 -7.11 20.26
CA TYR A 481 4.97 -6.19 21.11
C TYR A 481 4.09 -5.07 21.69
N PRO A 482 4.25 -4.70 22.98
CA PRO A 482 5.25 -5.14 23.96
C PRO A 482 4.87 -6.38 24.79
N THR A 483 3.83 -7.12 24.41
CA THR A 483 3.36 -8.25 25.23
C THR A 483 4.40 -9.38 25.28
N LYS A 484 4.49 -10.06 26.43
CA LYS A 484 5.33 -11.24 26.65
C LYS A 484 4.50 -12.32 27.32
N PRO A 485 4.81 -13.61 27.10
CA PRO A 485 4.19 -14.70 27.83
C PRO A 485 4.47 -14.56 29.33
N SER A 486 3.48 -14.91 30.16
CA SER A 486 3.74 -15.15 31.58
C SER A 486 4.75 -16.31 31.74
N PRO A 487 5.45 -16.41 32.88
CA PRO A 487 6.39 -17.49 33.14
C PRO A 487 5.78 -18.89 32.94
N SER A 488 4.50 -19.06 33.28
CA SER A 488 3.81 -20.34 33.13
C SER A 488 3.40 -20.66 31.69
N LEU A 489 3.20 -19.64 30.84
CA LEU A 489 2.94 -19.82 29.41
C LEU A 489 4.22 -20.01 28.58
N ALA A 490 5.38 -19.61 29.11
CA ALA A 490 6.65 -19.71 28.40
C ALA A 490 7.00 -21.15 27.99
N GLU A 491 6.69 -22.13 28.85
CA GLU A 491 6.88 -23.55 28.54
C GLU A 491 5.94 -24.03 27.43
N TRP A 492 4.70 -23.54 27.43
CA TRP A 492 3.71 -23.86 26.40
C TRP A 492 4.09 -23.30 25.03
N VAL A 493 4.73 -22.13 24.97
CA VAL A 493 5.27 -21.59 23.71
C VAL A 493 6.22 -22.60 23.06
N ASP A 494 7.18 -23.12 23.82
CA ASP A 494 8.17 -24.06 23.28
C ASP A 494 7.54 -25.38 22.85
N LYS A 495 6.60 -25.91 23.64
CA LYS A 495 5.85 -27.13 23.32
C LYS A 495 5.03 -27.00 22.03
N ILE A 496 4.30 -25.90 21.87
CA ILE A 496 3.45 -25.66 20.70
C ILE A 496 4.29 -25.39 19.45
N VAL A 497 5.36 -24.58 19.57
CA VAL A 497 6.27 -24.31 18.45
C VAL A 497 6.92 -25.60 17.94
N ALA A 498 7.31 -26.51 18.84
CA ALA A 498 7.85 -27.82 18.46
C ALA A 498 6.86 -28.68 17.67
N LYS A 499 5.54 -28.53 17.92
CA LYS A 499 4.47 -29.26 17.22
C LYS A 499 4.04 -28.59 15.91
N CYS A 500 4.55 -27.41 15.57
CA CYS A 500 4.20 -26.71 14.34
C CYS A 500 5.06 -27.09 13.13
N ASP A 501 6.02 -28.03 13.28
CA ASP A 501 6.91 -28.55 12.23
C ASP A 501 7.71 -27.46 11.48
N GLY A 502 7.86 -26.26 12.06
CA GLY A 502 8.51 -25.13 11.40
C GLY A 502 7.77 -24.57 10.19
N LEU A 503 6.47 -24.90 10.01
CA LEU A 503 5.65 -24.39 8.92
C LEU A 503 5.10 -23.00 9.28
N PRO A 504 5.45 -21.92 8.53
CA PRO A 504 5.02 -20.55 8.82
C PRO A 504 3.51 -20.42 9.02
N LEU A 505 2.70 -20.98 8.11
CA LEU A 505 1.24 -20.91 8.22
C LEU A 505 0.73 -21.45 9.57
N THR A 506 1.20 -22.62 10.00
CA THR A 506 0.75 -23.23 11.26
C THR A 506 1.16 -22.35 12.44
N LEU A 507 2.39 -21.83 12.44
CA LEU A 507 2.89 -20.94 13.49
C LEU A 507 2.07 -19.64 13.57
N GLU A 508 1.77 -19.03 12.43
CA GLU A 508 0.97 -17.80 12.35
C GLU A 508 -0.45 -18.03 12.85
N VAL A 509 -1.11 -19.11 12.40
CA VAL A 509 -2.49 -19.45 12.81
C VAL A 509 -2.57 -19.79 14.30
N MET A 510 -1.64 -20.61 14.82
CA MET A 510 -1.63 -20.98 16.23
C MET A 510 -1.27 -19.79 17.13
N GLY A 511 -0.27 -19.00 16.75
CA GLY A 511 0.10 -17.82 17.51
C GLY A 511 -1.07 -16.83 17.56
N SER A 512 -1.70 -16.60 16.43
CA SER A 512 -2.89 -15.77 16.29
C SER A 512 -4.09 -16.27 17.11
N TYR A 513 -4.32 -17.58 17.14
CA TYR A 513 -5.35 -18.22 17.98
C TYR A 513 -5.11 -18.00 19.47
N LEU A 514 -3.86 -18.09 19.92
CA LEU A 514 -3.46 -17.95 21.32
C LEU A 514 -3.24 -16.49 21.75
N LYS A 515 -3.36 -15.55 20.81
CA LYS A 515 -3.26 -14.11 21.05
C LYS A 515 -4.27 -13.67 22.12
N LYS A 516 -3.77 -13.01 23.17
CA LYS A 516 -4.55 -12.54 24.35
C LYS A 516 -5.21 -13.67 25.17
N LYS A 517 -4.73 -14.92 25.06
CA LYS A 517 -5.20 -16.03 25.89
C LYS A 517 -4.21 -16.26 27.03
N ASP A 518 -4.63 -15.91 28.25
CA ASP A 518 -3.76 -16.03 29.43
C ASP A 518 -3.98 -17.33 30.23
N SER A 519 -5.03 -18.10 29.90
CA SER A 519 -5.39 -19.34 30.60
C SER A 519 -4.59 -20.53 30.08
N GLU A 520 -3.75 -21.14 30.92
CA GLU A 520 -3.00 -22.36 30.61
C GLU A 520 -3.84 -23.51 30.07
N SER A 521 -5.09 -23.65 30.52
CA SER A 521 -6.00 -24.69 30.01
C SER A 521 -6.23 -24.58 28.50
N ILE A 522 -6.26 -23.36 27.94
CA ILE A 522 -6.45 -23.13 26.50
C ILE A 522 -5.18 -23.54 25.73
N TRP A 523 -4.01 -23.26 26.31
CA TRP A 523 -2.71 -23.64 25.73
C TRP A 523 -2.51 -25.15 25.77
N SER A 524 -2.89 -25.82 26.86
CA SER A 524 -2.91 -27.28 26.97
C SER A 524 -3.83 -27.90 25.92
N GLN A 525 -5.08 -27.44 25.82
CA GLN A 525 -6.02 -27.96 24.80
C GLN A 525 -5.50 -27.76 23.37
N CYS A 526 -4.83 -26.63 23.10
CA CYS A 526 -4.18 -26.40 21.83
C CYS A 526 -3.07 -27.42 21.57
N PHE A 527 -2.23 -27.68 22.57
CA PHE A 527 -1.16 -28.66 22.48
C PHE A 527 -1.70 -30.07 22.27
N ASP A 528 -2.69 -30.49 23.05
CA ASP A 528 -3.28 -31.84 22.97
C ASP A 528 -3.86 -32.09 21.57
N ALA A 529 -4.57 -31.10 21.00
CA ALA A 529 -5.11 -31.21 19.64
C ALA A 529 -4.02 -31.24 18.56
N LEU A 530 -2.90 -30.51 18.75
CA LEU A 530 -1.75 -30.60 17.84
C LEU A 530 -1.04 -31.95 17.96
N ASP A 531 -0.97 -32.51 19.16
CA ASP A 531 -0.37 -33.82 19.44
C ASP A 531 -1.21 -34.97 18.86
N GLU A 532 -2.53 -34.91 19.00
CA GLU A 532 -3.45 -35.87 18.36
C GLU A 532 -3.27 -35.91 16.83
N ALA A 533 -3.09 -34.74 16.21
CA ALA A 533 -2.88 -34.62 14.77
C ALA A 533 -1.56 -35.26 14.28
N GLU A 534 -0.56 -35.46 15.15
CA GLU A 534 0.71 -36.12 14.80
C GLU A 534 0.50 -37.58 14.35
N ASN A 535 -0.57 -38.22 14.82
CA ASN A 535 -0.88 -39.63 14.53
C ASN A 535 -1.41 -39.86 13.11
N ILE A 536 -1.69 -38.79 12.36
CA ILE A 536 -2.21 -38.87 10.99
C ILE A 536 -1.03 -39.04 10.02
N SER A 537 -1.06 -40.13 9.24
CA SER A 537 0.01 -40.47 8.29
C SER A 537 0.00 -39.62 7.03
N ASP A 538 -1.18 -39.20 6.57
CA ASP A 538 -1.29 -38.31 5.40
C ASP A 538 -0.96 -36.86 5.80
N TRP A 539 -0.02 -36.25 5.09
CA TRP A 539 0.52 -34.94 5.45
C TRP A 539 -0.48 -33.80 5.29
N ASP A 540 -1.32 -33.80 4.25
CA ASP A 540 -2.33 -32.76 4.05
C ASP A 540 -3.45 -32.92 5.09
N GLU A 541 -3.84 -34.15 5.42
CA GLU A 541 -4.80 -34.42 6.49
C GLU A 541 -4.27 -34.03 7.87
N ARG A 542 -3.00 -34.33 8.16
CA ARG A 542 -2.31 -33.90 9.37
C ARG A 542 -2.25 -32.38 9.47
N LEU A 543 -1.85 -31.69 8.41
CA LEU A 543 -1.82 -30.22 8.37
C LEU A 543 -3.22 -29.63 8.62
N TRP A 544 -4.24 -30.16 7.95
CA TRP A 544 -5.61 -29.70 8.14
C TRP A 544 -6.13 -29.97 9.55
N ALA A 545 -5.81 -31.12 10.16
CA ALA A 545 -6.16 -31.41 11.54
C ALA A 545 -5.51 -30.41 12.52
N LYS A 546 -4.24 -30.07 12.30
CA LYS A 546 -3.56 -29.01 13.08
C LYS A 546 -4.26 -27.66 12.92
N LEU A 547 -4.59 -27.26 11.70
CA LEU A 547 -5.26 -25.98 11.43
C LEU A 547 -6.70 -25.93 11.94
N GLU A 548 -7.40 -27.07 11.99
CA GLU A 548 -8.81 -27.18 12.44
C GLU A 548 -9.00 -26.73 13.89
N VAL A 549 -7.95 -26.79 14.72
CA VAL A 549 -7.98 -26.29 16.11
C VAL A 549 -8.43 -24.83 16.18
N SER A 550 -7.92 -23.99 15.28
CA SER A 550 -8.30 -22.58 15.18
C SER A 550 -9.75 -22.38 14.74
N TYR A 551 -10.29 -23.30 13.94
CA TYR A 551 -11.67 -23.26 13.47
C TYR A 551 -12.66 -23.73 14.55
N LYS A 552 -12.35 -24.79 15.29
CA LYS A 552 -13.25 -25.37 16.31
C LYS A 552 -13.62 -24.37 17.42
N THR A 553 -12.75 -23.41 17.67
CA THR A 553 -12.87 -22.42 18.75
C THR A 553 -13.60 -21.14 18.33
N LEU A 554 -13.85 -20.96 17.03
CA LEU A 554 -14.68 -19.88 16.50
C LEU A 554 -16.11 -19.95 17.06
N LYS A 555 -16.72 -18.77 17.23
CA LYS A 555 -18.16 -18.68 17.54
C LYS A 555 -18.99 -19.26 16.37
N PRO A 556 -20.25 -19.68 16.61
CA PRO A 556 -21.11 -20.22 15.57
C PRO A 556 -21.18 -19.34 14.31
N ASP A 557 -21.36 -18.02 14.47
CA ASP A 557 -21.44 -17.09 13.34
C ASP A 557 -20.08 -16.91 12.63
N GLU A 558 -18.97 -16.94 13.36
CA GLU A 558 -17.62 -16.82 12.78
C GLU A 558 -17.25 -18.08 11.98
N LYS A 559 -17.71 -19.26 12.42
CA LYS A 559 -17.62 -20.52 11.65
C LYS A 559 -18.38 -20.42 10.33
N GLU A 560 -19.57 -19.83 10.35
CA GLU A 560 -20.36 -19.60 9.15
C GLU A 560 -19.67 -18.65 8.17
N ILE A 561 -19.13 -17.53 8.67
CA ILE A 561 -18.38 -16.55 7.88
C ILE A 561 -17.13 -17.20 7.25
N PHE A 562 -16.36 -17.97 8.03
CA PHE A 562 -15.19 -18.70 7.52
C PHE A 562 -15.55 -19.60 6.35
N LEU A 563 -16.65 -20.34 6.47
CA LEU A 563 -17.09 -21.24 5.42
C LEU A 563 -17.66 -20.49 4.22
N ASP A 564 -18.42 -19.42 4.42
CA ASP A 564 -18.90 -18.58 3.31
C ASP A 564 -17.72 -17.99 2.53
N ALA A 565 -16.68 -17.53 3.24
CA ALA A 565 -15.43 -17.06 2.65
C ALA A 565 -14.75 -18.16 1.84
N ALA A 566 -14.49 -19.33 2.45
CA ALA A 566 -13.77 -20.44 1.83
C ALA A 566 -14.52 -21.00 0.59
N THR A 567 -15.85 -21.06 0.67
CA THR A 567 -16.69 -21.77 -0.30
C THR A 567 -17.25 -20.91 -1.42
N PHE A 568 -17.75 -19.71 -1.11
CA PHE A 568 -18.48 -18.88 -2.06
C PHE A 568 -17.75 -17.60 -2.45
N PHE A 569 -17.09 -16.89 -1.53
CA PHE A 569 -16.45 -15.60 -1.87
C PHE A 569 -15.01 -15.72 -2.38
N ASN A 570 -14.48 -16.93 -2.31
CA ASN A 570 -13.16 -17.27 -2.79
C ASN A 570 -13.17 -17.52 -4.31
N ASN A 571 -12.18 -16.96 -5.03
CA ASN A 571 -11.95 -16.93 -6.50
C ASN A 571 -12.14 -15.58 -7.23
N SER A 572 -11.80 -14.44 -6.60
CA SER A 572 -11.67 -13.09 -7.20
C SER A 572 -12.88 -12.46 -7.91
N ILE A 573 -13.95 -13.22 -8.17
CA ILE A 573 -15.21 -12.75 -8.76
C ILE A 573 -15.99 -11.83 -7.80
N TRP A 574 -15.76 -12.01 -6.49
CA TRP A 574 -16.40 -11.23 -5.44
C TRP A 574 -15.36 -10.50 -4.63
N ASN A 575 -15.70 -9.29 -4.21
CA ASN A 575 -14.83 -8.49 -3.36
C ASN A 575 -15.25 -8.54 -1.89
N LEU A 576 -14.33 -8.11 -1.02
CA LEU A 576 -14.55 -8.11 0.43
C LEU A 576 -15.77 -7.26 0.83
N ARG A 577 -16.07 -6.19 0.07
CA ARG A 577 -17.24 -5.34 0.28
C ARG A 577 -18.56 -6.08 0.08
N GLU A 578 -18.70 -6.86 -0.98
CA GLU A 578 -19.88 -7.69 -1.24
C GLU A 578 -20.11 -8.71 -0.12
N ALA A 579 -19.04 -9.37 0.32
CA ALA A 579 -19.12 -10.33 1.42
C ALA A 579 -19.50 -9.67 2.75
N LYS A 580 -18.87 -8.54 3.10
CA LYS A 580 -19.20 -7.75 4.30
C LYS A 580 -20.68 -7.33 4.32
N SER A 581 -21.20 -6.91 3.17
CA SER A 581 -22.61 -6.52 3.02
C SER A 581 -23.53 -7.70 3.34
N CYS A 582 -23.19 -8.89 2.83
CA CYS A 582 -23.97 -10.10 3.09
C CYS A 582 -23.90 -10.55 4.55
N TRP A 583 -22.69 -10.58 5.12
CA TRP A 583 -22.47 -11.03 6.50
C TRP A 583 -23.09 -10.10 7.53
N ARG A 584 -23.22 -8.80 7.24
CA ARG A 584 -23.94 -7.85 8.09
C ARG A 584 -25.42 -8.22 8.22
N VAL A 585 -26.04 -8.65 7.11
CA VAL A 585 -27.45 -9.04 7.09
C VAL A 585 -27.65 -10.44 7.70
N LEU A 586 -26.73 -11.38 7.43
CA LEU A 586 -26.84 -12.76 7.92
C LEU A 586 -26.52 -12.90 9.42
N TYR A 587 -25.50 -12.20 9.90
CA TYR A 587 -24.89 -12.46 11.21
C TYR A 587 -24.85 -11.21 12.12
N GLY A 588 -25.41 -10.08 11.68
CA GLY A 588 -25.57 -8.89 12.53
C GLY A 588 -24.30 -8.07 12.78
N TYR A 589 -23.20 -8.35 12.09
CA TYR A 589 -21.95 -7.61 12.27
C TYR A 589 -22.00 -6.25 11.55
N GLN A 590 -22.42 -5.20 12.25
CA GLN A 590 -22.43 -3.82 11.71
C GLN A 590 -21.02 -3.28 11.45
N ASP A 591 -20.06 -3.73 12.25
CA ASP A 591 -18.68 -3.28 12.26
C ASP A 591 -17.77 -4.50 12.04
N ILE A 592 -17.89 -5.16 10.87
CA ILE A 592 -16.89 -6.14 10.40
C ILE A 592 -15.61 -5.37 10.09
N ARG A 593 -14.95 -4.85 11.13
CA ARG A 593 -13.51 -4.98 11.18
C ARG A 593 -13.31 -6.48 11.15
N CYS A 594 -12.84 -7.03 10.04
CA CYS A 594 -12.50 -8.45 9.86
C CYS A 594 -11.47 -8.95 10.89
N ARG A 595 -11.26 -8.25 12.02
CA ARG A 595 -10.35 -8.57 13.10
C ARG A 595 -10.46 -10.02 13.50
N THR A 596 -11.60 -10.67 13.77
CA THR A 596 -11.51 -12.09 14.15
C THR A 596 -10.94 -13.01 13.06
N LEU A 597 -11.33 -12.86 11.78
CA LEU A 597 -10.78 -13.70 10.71
C LEU A 597 -9.35 -13.32 10.33
N VAL A 598 -9.03 -12.02 10.30
CA VAL A 598 -7.70 -11.46 9.98
C VAL A 598 -6.73 -11.66 11.17
N ASP A 599 -7.19 -11.48 12.40
CA ASP A 599 -6.48 -11.75 13.66
C ASP A 599 -6.22 -13.25 13.85
N LEU A 600 -6.92 -14.14 13.13
CA LEU A 600 -6.65 -15.58 13.05
C LEU A 600 -5.89 -15.99 11.77
N CYS A 601 -5.43 -15.01 10.97
CA CYS A 601 -4.76 -15.22 9.68
C CYS A 601 -5.59 -16.03 8.64
N LEU A 602 -6.91 -16.02 8.76
CA LEU A 602 -7.83 -16.77 7.89
C LEU A 602 -8.12 -16.02 6.58
N VAL A 603 -8.02 -14.68 6.58
CA VAL A 603 -8.20 -13.81 5.41
C VAL A 603 -7.16 -12.69 5.49
N TYR A 604 -6.54 -12.32 4.37
CA TYR A 604 -5.58 -11.21 4.32
C TYR A 604 -6.25 -9.84 4.45
N ASP A 605 -5.52 -8.83 4.94
CA ASP A 605 -5.97 -7.43 4.95
C ASP A 605 -5.93 -6.90 3.51
N VAL A 606 -7.10 -6.88 2.87
CA VAL A 606 -7.24 -6.49 1.46
C VAL A 606 -8.19 -5.30 1.36
N GLY A 607 -7.90 -4.37 0.43
CA GLY A 607 -8.80 -3.26 0.13
C GLY A 607 -10.22 -3.75 -0.17
N GLU A 608 -11.25 -2.98 0.16
CA GLU A 608 -12.65 -3.43 0.04
C GLU A 608 -13.07 -3.84 -1.38
N MET A 609 -12.37 -3.29 -2.39
CA MET A 609 -12.60 -3.57 -3.80
C MET A 609 -11.89 -4.84 -4.30
N GLU A 610 -11.01 -5.42 -3.49
CA GLU A 610 -10.25 -6.59 -3.84
C GLU A 610 -10.95 -7.88 -3.40
N GLY A 611 -10.59 -8.97 -4.07
CA GLY A 611 -11.11 -10.29 -3.76
C GLY A 611 -10.74 -10.73 -2.35
N ILE A 612 -11.61 -11.51 -1.70
CA ILE A 612 -11.26 -12.16 -0.44
C ILE A 612 -10.12 -13.14 -0.70
N GLN A 613 -8.94 -12.81 -0.16
CA GLN A 613 -7.78 -13.68 -0.22
C GLN A 613 -7.72 -14.49 1.06
N MET A 614 -7.93 -15.79 0.94
CA MET A 614 -7.75 -16.77 2.00
C MET A 614 -6.54 -17.63 1.67
N HIS A 615 -5.70 -17.92 2.67
CA HIS A 615 -4.56 -18.81 2.45
C HIS A 615 -5.05 -20.16 1.90
N GLU A 616 -4.37 -20.69 0.87
CA GLU A 616 -4.84 -21.86 0.11
C GLU A 616 -5.17 -23.06 1.01
N GLN A 617 -4.33 -23.31 2.02
CA GLN A 617 -4.57 -24.41 2.96
C GLN A 617 -5.79 -24.19 3.88
N MET A 618 -6.05 -22.95 4.32
CA MET A 618 -7.25 -22.64 5.10
C MET A 618 -8.51 -22.72 4.25
N ARG A 619 -8.40 -22.33 2.97
CA ARG A 619 -9.44 -22.56 1.97
C ARG A 619 -9.74 -24.05 1.82
N SER A 620 -8.71 -24.88 1.63
CA SER A 620 -8.87 -26.32 1.43
C SER A 620 -9.51 -26.98 2.65
N LEU A 621 -9.09 -26.60 3.87
CA LEU A 621 -9.75 -26.99 5.11
C LEU A 621 -11.23 -26.58 5.11
N GLY A 622 -11.54 -25.31 4.80
CA GLY A 622 -12.93 -24.83 4.74
C GLY A 622 -13.79 -25.56 3.70
N MET A 623 -13.21 -25.90 2.54
CA MET A 623 -13.89 -26.72 1.53
C MET A 623 -14.12 -28.16 2.01
N LYS A 624 -13.17 -28.76 2.74
CA LYS A 624 -13.33 -30.10 3.37
C LYS A 624 -14.44 -30.06 4.41
N LEU A 625 -14.41 -29.09 5.33
CA LEU A 625 -15.44 -28.88 6.36
C LEU A 625 -16.82 -28.60 5.75
N ALA A 626 -16.88 -27.90 4.62
CA ALA A 626 -18.12 -27.65 3.90
C ALA A 626 -18.71 -28.91 3.24
N ARG A 627 -17.87 -29.88 2.83
CA ARG A 627 -18.32 -31.16 2.27
C ARG A 627 -18.90 -32.09 3.34
N THR A 628 -18.36 -32.05 4.55
CA THR A 628 -18.86 -32.79 5.72
C THR A 628 -19.87 -31.98 6.53
N TRP A 629 -20.37 -30.87 5.99
CA TRP A 629 -21.25 -29.95 6.68
C TRP A 629 -22.67 -30.50 6.83
N GLY A 630 -23.06 -30.79 8.07
CA GLY A 630 -24.37 -31.36 8.39
C GLY A 630 -24.42 -32.88 8.21
N ASN A 631 -25.62 -33.46 8.31
CA ASN A 631 -25.81 -34.88 7.92
C ASN A 631 -25.64 -34.98 6.39
N ASN A 632 -25.29 -36.16 5.85
CA ASN A 632 -25.05 -36.49 4.42
C ASN A 632 -26.15 -36.06 3.39
N ARG A 633 -27.14 -35.27 3.80
CA ARG A 633 -28.24 -34.69 3.03
C ARG A 633 -28.14 -33.17 2.80
N ILE A 634 -27.30 -32.45 3.56
CA ILE A 634 -27.11 -30.98 3.44
C ILE A 634 -25.91 -30.68 2.53
N CYS A 635 -26.09 -29.76 1.59
CA CYS A 635 -25.02 -29.31 0.69
C CYS A 635 -24.75 -27.81 0.88
N ARG A 636 -23.59 -27.44 1.43
CA ARG A 636 -23.22 -26.02 1.53
C ARG A 636 -22.94 -25.42 0.14
N THR A 637 -22.31 -26.18 -0.76
CA THR A 637 -21.94 -25.73 -2.11
C THR A 637 -22.46 -26.61 -3.23
N TRP A 638 -23.25 -26.01 -4.12
CA TRP A 638 -23.71 -26.67 -5.34
C TRP A 638 -23.02 -26.05 -6.57
N THR A 639 -22.10 -26.81 -7.16
CA THR A 639 -21.29 -26.46 -8.34
C THR A 639 -21.30 -27.63 -9.33
N LYS A 640 -20.89 -27.39 -10.60
CA LYS A 640 -20.78 -28.44 -11.63
C LYS A 640 -19.96 -29.66 -11.16
N SER A 641 -18.83 -29.41 -10.49
CA SER A 641 -17.97 -30.47 -9.93
C SER A 641 -18.68 -31.37 -8.93
N ASN A 642 -19.60 -30.81 -8.14
CA ASN A 642 -20.35 -31.54 -7.12
C ASN A 642 -21.60 -32.24 -7.71
N VAL A 643 -22.13 -31.75 -8.84
CA VAL A 643 -23.21 -32.42 -9.59
C VAL A 643 -22.73 -33.71 -10.25
N LEU A 644 -21.53 -33.69 -10.83
CA LEU A 644 -20.98 -34.87 -11.52
C LEU A 644 -20.66 -36.01 -10.54
N SER A 645 -20.18 -35.69 -9.33
CA SER A 645 -19.92 -36.68 -8.27
C SER A 645 -21.19 -37.22 -7.58
N THR A 646 -22.33 -36.52 -7.69
CA THR A 646 -23.61 -36.94 -7.11
C THR A 646 -24.50 -37.72 -8.08
N SER A 647 -24.09 -37.86 -9.34
CA SER A 647 -24.79 -38.72 -10.32
C SER A 647 -24.87 -40.20 -9.91
N SER A 648 -24.11 -40.64 -8.90
CA SER A 648 -24.19 -41.96 -8.27
C SER A 648 -24.95 -42.02 -6.92
N ASN A 649 -25.40 -40.89 -6.36
CA ASN A 649 -26.08 -40.85 -5.05
C ASN A 649 -27.33 -39.94 -5.07
N THR A 650 -28.50 -40.55 -5.20
CA THR A 650 -29.83 -39.93 -5.37
C THR A 650 -30.45 -39.31 -4.11
N ASN A 651 -29.70 -39.18 -3.00
CA ASN A 651 -30.25 -38.83 -1.68
C ASN A 651 -30.02 -37.38 -1.17
N MET A 652 -29.44 -36.49 -1.99
CA MET A 652 -29.31 -35.07 -1.61
C MET A 652 -30.63 -34.30 -1.79
N LYS A 653 -31.13 -33.68 -0.72
CA LYS A 653 -32.33 -32.84 -0.77
C LYS A 653 -31.97 -31.43 -1.25
N ILE A 654 -32.51 -31.03 -2.40
CA ILE A 654 -32.33 -29.69 -3.01
C ILE A 654 -32.72 -28.56 -2.03
N GLU A 655 -33.64 -28.81 -1.09
CA GLU A 655 -34.11 -27.82 -0.11
C GLU A 655 -33.01 -27.25 0.82
N GLU A 656 -31.88 -27.95 0.98
CA GLU A 656 -30.85 -27.60 1.96
C GLU A 656 -29.62 -26.90 1.38
N VAL A 657 -29.68 -26.49 0.10
CA VAL A 657 -28.59 -25.78 -0.59
C VAL A 657 -28.44 -24.36 -0.04
N ILE A 658 -27.23 -24.02 0.41
CA ILE A 658 -26.91 -22.67 0.94
C ILE A 658 -26.32 -21.79 -0.16
N THR A 659 -25.43 -22.34 -1.01
CA THR A 659 -24.74 -21.59 -2.06
C THR A 659 -24.90 -22.31 -3.40
N LEU A 660 -25.30 -21.57 -4.43
CA LEU A 660 -25.47 -22.08 -5.79
C LEU A 660 -24.67 -21.21 -6.77
N ARG A 661 -23.76 -21.85 -7.51
CA ARG A 661 -23.11 -21.26 -8.67
C ARG A 661 -23.60 -21.99 -9.91
N LEU A 662 -24.48 -21.33 -10.67
CA LEU A 662 -25.13 -21.93 -11.83
C LEU A 662 -24.32 -21.68 -13.10
N GLU A 663 -23.80 -22.77 -13.66
CA GLU A 663 -23.08 -22.79 -14.94
C GLU A 663 -23.98 -23.31 -16.07
N ASP A 664 -23.70 -22.92 -17.31
CA ASP A 664 -24.53 -23.26 -18.50
C ASP A 664 -24.78 -24.76 -18.64
N SER A 665 -23.78 -25.58 -18.35
CA SER A 665 -23.85 -27.03 -18.45
C SER A 665 -24.74 -27.70 -17.39
N MET A 666 -25.24 -26.97 -16.39
CA MET A 666 -26.02 -27.56 -15.30
C MET A 666 -27.51 -27.71 -15.69
N PRO A 667 -28.14 -28.88 -15.42
CA PRO A 667 -29.54 -29.17 -15.74
C PRO A 667 -30.52 -28.60 -14.70
N LEU A 668 -30.21 -27.43 -14.12
CA LEU A 668 -31.06 -26.70 -13.19
C LEU A 668 -31.83 -25.60 -13.95
N ASN A 669 -33.11 -25.46 -13.61
CA ASN A 669 -34.01 -24.41 -14.07
C ASN A 669 -34.52 -23.60 -12.87
N SER A 670 -35.21 -22.49 -13.10
CA SER A 670 -35.69 -21.61 -12.05
C SER A 670 -36.62 -22.30 -11.04
N SER A 671 -37.47 -23.24 -11.50
CA SER A 671 -38.34 -24.03 -10.61
C SER A 671 -37.53 -24.81 -9.56
N LYS A 672 -36.49 -25.53 -9.97
CA LYS A 672 -35.63 -26.29 -9.03
C LYS A 672 -34.84 -25.39 -8.09
N ILE A 673 -34.48 -24.18 -8.53
CA ILE A 673 -33.83 -23.19 -7.67
C ILE A 673 -34.81 -22.71 -6.60
N GLY A 674 -36.09 -22.54 -6.94
CA GLY A 674 -37.11 -22.14 -5.97
C GLY A 674 -37.42 -23.17 -4.89
N GLU A 675 -37.08 -24.44 -5.10
CA GLU A 675 -37.16 -25.47 -4.05
C GLU A 675 -36.06 -25.30 -2.98
N MET A 676 -35.00 -24.54 -3.24
CA MET A 676 -33.85 -24.35 -2.34
C MET A 676 -34.18 -23.36 -1.20
N LYS A 677 -34.91 -23.83 -0.20
CA LYS A 677 -35.41 -23.02 0.93
C LYS A 677 -34.32 -22.38 1.81
N LYS A 678 -33.09 -22.91 1.81
CA LYS A 678 -31.96 -22.38 2.59
C LYS A 678 -30.97 -21.53 1.78
N LEU A 679 -31.27 -21.23 0.51
CA LEU A 679 -30.35 -20.55 -0.41
C LEU A 679 -30.04 -19.12 0.07
N ARG A 680 -28.76 -18.83 0.34
CA ARG A 680 -28.26 -17.50 0.75
C ARG A 680 -27.57 -16.77 -0.40
N TYR A 681 -26.82 -17.50 -1.21
CA TYR A 681 -26.00 -16.94 -2.29
C TYR A 681 -26.32 -17.62 -3.61
N LEU A 682 -26.74 -16.82 -4.60
CA LEU A 682 -26.98 -17.28 -5.97
C LEU A 682 -26.14 -16.48 -6.94
N ASP A 683 -25.23 -17.16 -7.64
CA ASP A 683 -24.49 -16.60 -8.78
C ASP A 683 -24.82 -17.40 -10.04
N SER A 684 -25.55 -16.78 -10.95
CA SER A 684 -25.95 -17.39 -12.21
C SER A 684 -25.10 -16.88 -13.35
N LYS A 685 -24.16 -17.69 -13.85
CA LYS A 685 -23.51 -17.44 -15.14
C LYS A 685 -24.42 -17.79 -16.31
N LYS A 686 -25.27 -18.79 -16.12
CA LYS A 686 -26.30 -19.21 -17.05
C LYS A 686 -27.39 -18.16 -17.18
N GLU A 687 -27.89 -17.95 -18.40
CA GLU A 687 -29.09 -17.15 -18.60
C GLU A 687 -30.28 -17.78 -17.87
N LEU A 688 -30.79 -17.09 -16.86
CA LEU A 688 -31.99 -17.47 -16.15
C LEU A 688 -33.15 -16.58 -16.57
N MET A 689 -34.31 -17.22 -16.76
CA MET A 689 -35.59 -16.55 -16.88
C MET A 689 -36.21 -16.50 -15.48
N LEU A 690 -36.35 -15.29 -14.93
CA LEU A 690 -37.17 -15.04 -13.75
C LEU A 690 -38.43 -14.32 -14.22
N ASP A 691 -39.56 -15.03 -14.19
CA ASP A 691 -40.89 -14.50 -14.43
C ASP A 691 -41.90 -15.21 -13.50
N GLU A 692 -43.17 -14.79 -13.54
CA GLU A 692 -44.24 -15.38 -12.71
C GLU A 692 -44.44 -16.88 -12.95
N VAL A 693 -44.00 -17.41 -14.10
CA VAL A 693 -44.15 -18.80 -14.52
C VAL A 693 -42.91 -19.65 -14.16
N GLY A 694 -41.75 -19.00 -14.04
CA GLY A 694 -40.44 -19.60 -13.87
C GLY A 694 -39.85 -19.36 -12.49
N GLY A 695 -40.36 -20.09 -11.49
CA GLY A 695 -39.67 -20.44 -10.24
C GLY A 695 -39.29 -19.29 -9.29
N MET A 696 -39.91 -19.28 -8.11
CA MET A 696 -39.74 -18.27 -7.07
C MET A 696 -38.35 -18.31 -6.40
N LEU A 697 -37.68 -17.17 -6.23
CA LEU A 697 -36.45 -17.10 -5.42
C LEU A 697 -36.72 -17.36 -3.93
N SER A 698 -35.74 -17.88 -3.17
CA SER A 698 -35.91 -18.03 -1.73
C SER A 698 -35.84 -16.68 -1.01
N LYS A 699 -36.68 -16.48 0.01
CA LYS A 699 -36.63 -15.30 0.91
C LYS A 699 -35.33 -15.24 1.72
N THR A 700 -34.54 -16.32 1.74
CA THR A 700 -33.26 -16.39 2.46
C THR A 700 -32.10 -15.79 1.69
N VAL A 701 -32.28 -15.44 0.40
CA VAL A 701 -31.21 -14.93 -0.46
C VAL A 701 -30.74 -13.56 0.00
N VAL A 702 -29.42 -13.42 0.12
CA VAL A 702 -28.74 -12.20 0.55
C VAL A 702 -27.87 -11.63 -0.57
N LEU A 703 -27.34 -12.50 -1.45
CA LEU A 703 -26.65 -12.11 -2.67
C LEU A 703 -27.32 -12.75 -3.87
N LEU A 704 -27.71 -11.93 -4.83
CA LEU A 704 -28.17 -12.36 -6.14
C LEU A 704 -27.32 -11.73 -7.24
N ARG A 705 -26.55 -12.56 -7.94
CA ARG A 705 -25.96 -12.23 -9.24
C ARG A 705 -26.69 -13.00 -10.32
N LEU A 706 -27.32 -12.29 -11.23
CA LEU A 706 -28.19 -12.85 -12.25
C LEU A 706 -27.78 -12.36 -13.62
N ARG A 707 -27.59 -13.31 -14.54
CA ARG A 707 -27.42 -13.07 -15.97
C ARG A 707 -28.63 -13.69 -16.66
N GLY A 708 -29.30 -12.99 -17.58
CA GLY A 708 -30.45 -13.52 -18.32
C GLY A 708 -31.56 -12.51 -18.57
N LYS A 709 -32.78 -12.97 -18.83
CA LYS A 709 -33.94 -12.08 -19.00
C LYS A 709 -34.79 -12.08 -17.74
N VAL A 710 -35.01 -10.90 -17.21
CA VAL A 710 -35.92 -10.66 -16.09
C VAL A 710 -37.08 -9.85 -16.64
N ASN A 711 -38.28 -10.42 -16.61
CA ASN A 711 -39.47 -9.72 -17.11
C ASN A 711 -40.04 -8.76 -16.06
N SER A 712 -39.89 -9.08 -14.77
CA SER A 712 -40.31 -8.22 -13.66
C SER A 712 -39.42 -8.45 -12.43
N LEU A 713 -39.03 -7.34 -11.77
CA LEU A 713 -38.32 -7.39 -10.49
C LEU A 713 -39.27 -7.38 -9.28
N CYS A 714 -40.59 -7.34 -9.48
CA CYS A 714 -41.55 -7.23 -8.35
C CYS A 714 -41.44 -8.43 -7.39
N ASP A 715 -41.43 -9.66 -7.91
CA ASP A 715 -41.26 -10.87 -7.07
C ASP A 715 -39.89 -10.87 -6.36
N LEU A 716 -38.85 -10.35 -7.02
CA LEU A 716 -37.54 -10.20 -6.39
C LEU A 716 -37.60 -9.22 -5.21
N VAL A 717 -38.26 -8.07 -5.38
CA VAL A 717 -38.43 -7.07 -4.34
C VAL A 717 -39.21 -7.67 -3.16
N ASP A 718 -40.33 -8.33 -3.42
CA ASP A 718 -41.20 -8.90 -2.39
C ASP A 718 -40.47 -9.95 -1.53
N ARG A 719 -39.60 -10.74 -2.16
CA ARG A 719 -38.86 -11.82 -1.47
C ARG A 719 -37.54 -11.38 -0.88
N GLY A 720 -36.87 -10.43 -1.54
CA GLY A 720 -35.60 -9.85 -1.12
C GLY A 720 -35.74 -8.77 -0.07
N ARG A 721 -36.97 -8.26 0.17
CA ARG A 721 -37.29 -7.10 1.04
C ARG A 721 -36.50 -7.08 2.35
N ASP A 722 -36.43 -8.23 3.03
CA ASP A 722 -35.86 -8.35 4.37
C ASP A 722 -34.39 -8.78 4.40
N ARG A 723 -33.81 -9.27 3.30
CA ARG A 723 -32.50 -9.95 3.34
C ARG A 723 -31.53 -9.62 2.23
N LEU A 724 -32.00 -9.12 1.09
CA LEU A 724 -31.13 -8.87 -0.05
C LEU A 724 -30.16 -7.72 0.26
N ALA A 725 -28.86 -8.00 0.26
CA ALA A 725 -27.79 -7.05 0.53
C ALA A 725 -27.05 -6.64 -0.75
N VAL A 726 -26.90 -7.59 -1.68
CA VAL A 726 -26.17 -7.42 -2.93
C VAL A 726 -27.02 -7.89 -4.10
N LEU A 727 -27.23 -7.02 -5.07
CA LEU A 727 -27.94 -7.31 -6.31
C LEU A 727 -27.08 -6.91 -7.52
N ASP A 728 -26.68 -7.89 -8.33
CA ASP A 728 -25.93 -7.71 -9.57
C ASP A 728 -26.73 -8.29 -10.74
N LEU A 729 -27.22 -7.42 -11.60
CA LEU A 729 -28.13 -7.75 -12.68
C LEU A 729 -27.48 -7.48 -14.03
N LYS A 730 -27.32 -8.51 -14.86
CA LYS A 730 -27.11 -8.38 -16.31
C LYS A 730 -28.32 -8.88 -17.04
N ALA A 731 -29.21 -7.94 -17.37
CA ALA A 731 -30.47 -8.25 -18.01
C ALA A 731 -30.95 -7.04 -18.81
N PRO A 732 -31.67 -7.23 -19.93
CA PRO A 732 -32.20 -6.15 -20.75
C PRO A 732 -33.45 -5.50 -20.11
N LEU A 733 -33.35 -5.10 -18.85
CA LEU A 733 -34.44 -4.49 -18.07
C LEU A 733 -34.84 -3.15 -18.66
N THR A 734 -36.12 -2.95 -18.97
CA THR A 734 -36.65 -1.69 -19.53
C THR A 734 -37.14 -0.72 -18.46
N CYS A 735 -37.44 -1.21 -17.25
CA CYS A 735 -37.85 -0.38 -16.12
C CYS A 735 -37.51 -1.06 -14.79
N LEU A 736 -37.45 -0.27 -13.71
CA LEU A 736 -37.42 -0.76 -12.33
C LEU A 736 -38.78 -0.53 -11.66
N PRO A 737 -39.26 -1.46 -10.82
CA PRO A 737 -40.52 -1.27 -10.12
C PRO A 737 -40.41 -0.16 -9.07
N THR A 738 -41.51 0.56 -8.82
CA THR A 738 -41.57 1.60 -7.79
C THR A 738 -41.37 1.05 -6.38
N THR A 739 -41.59 -0.24 -6.18
CA THR A 739 -41.36 -0.95 -4.91
C THR A 739 -39.88 -1.25 -4.63
N VAL A 740 -38.94 -0.93 -5.53
CA VAL A 740 -37.50 -1.21 -5.32
C VAL A 740 -36.95 -0.65 -4.00
N SER A 741 -37.51 0.47 -3.51
CA SER A 741 -37.17 1.09 -2.24
C SER A 741 -37.46 0.22 -1.01
N GLU A 742 -38.31 -0.80 -1.15
CA GLU A 742 -38.64 -1.73 -0.08
C GLU A 742 -37.49 -2.69 0.26
N LEU A 743 -36.45 -2.78 -0.57
CA LEU A 743 -35.25 -3.57 -0.28
C LEU A 743 -34.41 -2.92 0.83
N ARG A 744 -34.85 -3.07 2.10
CA ARG A 744 -34.34 -2.33 3.28
C ARG A 744 -32.87 -2.59 3.61
N ASN A 745 -32.35 -3.73 3.15
CA ASN A 745 -30.98 -4.17 3.43
C ASN A 745 -30.04 -4.05 2.24
N LEU A 746 -30.50 -3.51 1.11
CA LEU A 746 -29.69 -3.42 -0.10
C LEU A 746 -28.58 -2.39 0.06
N GLU A 747 -27.33 -2.86 0.00
CA GLU A 747 -26.13 -2.03 0.14
C GLU A 747 -25.36 -1.87 -1.16
N ILE A 748 -25.43 -2.89 -2.03
CA ILE A 748 -24.73 -2.91 -3.32
C ILE A 748 -25.73 -3.23 -4.42
N LEU A 749 -25.81 -2.34 -5.40
CA LEU A 749 -26.64 -2.52 -6.58
C LEU A 749 -25.81 -2.30 -7.84
N LYS A 750 -25.78 -3.31 -8.71
CA LYS A 750 -25.05 -3.28 -9.98
C LYS A 750 -25.99 -3.59 -11.13
N PHE A 751 -26.02 -2.70 -12.11
CA PHE A 751 -26.72 -2.88 -13.37
C PHE A 751 -25.72 -3.03 -14.50
N GLN A 752 -25.91 -4.08 -15.30
CA GLN A 752 -25.13 -4.36 -16.49
C GLN A 752 -26.06 -4.60 -17.67
N ASP A 753 -25.78 -3.99 -18.82
CA ASP A 753 -26.53 -4.18 -20.08
C ASP A 753 -28.06 -3.96 -19.94
N CYS A 754 -28.47 -3.09 -19.01
CA CYS A 754 -29.88 -2.74 -18.83
C CYS A 754 -30.35 -1.70 -19.85
N LEU A 755 -31.64 -1.72 -20.17
CA LEU A 755 -32.28 -0.94 -21.22
C LEU A 755 -33.23 0.15 -20.70
N PHE A 756 -33.26 0.41 -19.40
CA PHE A 756 -34.08 1.48 -18.82
C PHE A 756 -33.51 2.85 -19.23
N GLU A 757 -34.42 3.79 -19.51
CA GLU A 757 -34.06 5.18 -19.84
C GLU A 757 -33.87 6.02 -18.58
N ASP A 758 -34.68 5.75 -17.55
CA ASP A 758 -34.70 6.44 -16.25
C ASP A 758 -34.98 5.45 -15.11
N LEU A 759 -34.78 5.91 -13.86
CA LEU A 759 -35.09 5.17 -12.63
C LEU A 759 -36.28 5.83 -11.91
N PRO A 760 -37.11 5.08 -11.16
CA PRO A 760 -38.24 5.65 -10.43
C PRO A 760 -37.77 6.59 -9.31
N GLU A 761 -38.54 7.63 -8.98
CA GLU A 761 -38.24 8.56 -7.87
C GLU A 761 -38.14 7.86 -6.49
N THR A 762 -38.81 6.71 -6.33
CA THR A 762 -38.66 5.90 -5.12
C THR A 762 -37.24 5.33 -4.96
N PHE A 763 -36.43 5.27 -6.02
CA PHE A 763 -35.05 4.79 -5.99
C PHE A 763 -34.19 5.54 -4.95
N GLY A 764 -34.42 6.85 -4.77
CA GLY A 764 -33.74 7.66 -3.78
C GLY A 764 -34.07 7.33 -2.31
N GLN A 765 -35.01 6.41 -2.06
CA GLN A 765 -35.46 6.01 -0.72
C GLN A 765 -34.78 4.73 -0.23
N LEU A 766 -33.80 4.19 -0.95
CA LEU A 766 -33.04 3.02 -0.51
C LEU A 766 -32.19 3.36 0.73
N PRO A 767 -32.53 2.83 1.92
CA PRO A 767 -32.03 3.38 3.19
C PRO A 767 -30.57 3.03 3.50
N ARG A 768 -30.02 2.00 2.82
CA ARG A 768 -28.69 1.44 3.09
C ARG A 768 -27.81 1.35 1.85
N LEU A 769 -28.23 1.88 0.71
CA LEU A 769 -27.47 1.78 -0.52
C LEU A 769 -26.16 2.55 -0.39
N ARG A 770 -25.03 1.83 -0.45
CA ARG A 770 -23.68 2.37 -0.32
C ARG A 770 -22.92 2.39 -1.65
N HIS A 771 -23.23 1.46 -2.53
CA HIS A 771 -22.50 1.26 -3.78
C HIS A 771 -23.47 1.05 -4.93
N LEU A 772 -23.33 1.88 -5.94
CA LEU A 772 -24.16 1.84 -7.13
C LEU A 772 -23.28 1.82 -8.38
N THR A 773 -23.43 0.79 -9.20
CA THR A 773 -22.68 0.67 -10.47
C THR A 773 -23.66 0.53 -11.63
N PHE A 774 -23.46 1.33 -12.67
CA PHE A 774 -24.06 1.13 -13.99
C PHE A 774 -22.96 0.82 -15.00
N SER A 775 -23.08 -0.29 -15.70
CA SER A 775 -22.15 -0.70 -16.74
C SER A 775 -22.91 -1.01 -18.02
N SER A 776 -22.51 -0.40 -19.14
CA SER A 776 -23.14 -0.60 -20.45
C SER A 776 -24.66 -0.39 -20.47
N CYS A 777 -25.19 0.44 -19.56
CA CYS A 777 -26.60 0.83 -19.55
C CYS A 777 -26.81 1.93 -20.60
N HIS A 778 -26.78 1.56 -21.87
CA HIS A 778 -26.67 2.50 -22.99
C HIS A 778 -27.87 3.43 -23.17
N ARG A 779 -29.03 3.11 -22.57
CA ARG A 779 -30.26 3.92 -22.67
C ARG A 779 -30.45 4.90 -21.52
N LEU A 780 -29.72 4.73 -20.42
CA LEU A 780 -29.80 5.59 -19.25
C LEU A 780 -29.38 7.02 -19.62
N ARG A 781 -30.29 7.98 -19.45
CA ARG A 781 -30.04 9.40 -19.80
C ARG A 781 -29.65 10.25 -18.60
N SER A 782 -30.23 9.97 -17.44
CA SER A 782 -30.00 10.71 -16.20
C SER A 782 -30.33 9.86 -14.97
N LEU A 783 -30.06 10.37 -13.76
CA LEU A 783 -30.55 9.80 -12.51
C LEU A 783 -31.75 10.64 -12.01
N PRO A 784 -32.71 10.07 -11.26
CA PRO A 784 -33.87 10.81 -10.75
C PRO A 784 -33.46 11.86 -9.71
N GLU A 785 -34.27 12.90 -9.50
CA GLU A 785 -33.98 13.95 -8.50
C GLU A 785 -33.96 13.41 -7.06
N ALA A 786 -34.64 12.30 -6.78
CA ALA A 786 -34.50 11.65 -5.50
C ALA A 786 -33.10 11.05 -5.24
N VAL A 787 -32.19 10.93 -6.23
CA VAL A 787 -30.85 10.34 -6.03
C VAL A 787 -30.07 11.07 -4.93
N GLY A 788 -30.24 12.39 -4.80
CA GLY A 788 -29.63 13.19 -3.73
C GLY A 788 -30.04 12.78 -2.31
N ARG A 789 -31.12 12.01 -2.16
CA ARG A 789 -31.65 11.52 -0.87
C ARG A 789 -31.00 10.21 -0.39
N LEU A 790 -30.12 9.61 -1.19
CA LEU A 790 -29.39 8.39 -0.81
C LEU A 790 -28.34 8.70 0.27
N SER A 791 -28.77 8.67 1.54
CA SER A 791 -27.98 9.13 2.70
C SER A 791 -26.73 8.30 2.99
N GLU A 792 -26.65 7.08 2.48
CA GLU A 792 -25.56 6.12 2.72
C GLU A 792 -24.66 5.89 1.50
N LEU A 793 -24.94 6.53 0.35
CA LEU A 793 -24.20 6.27 -0.87
C LEU A 793 -22.76 6.78 -0.76
N ARG A 794 -21.79 5.87 -0.88
CA ARG A 794 -20.35 6.13 -0.79
C ARG A 794 -19.63 6.05 -2.12
N CYS A 795 -20.10 5.20 -3.02
CA CYS A 795 -19.45 5.01 -4.32
C CYS A 795 -20.50 4.93 -5.43
N LEU A 796 -20.29 5.75 -6.46
CA LEU A 796 -21.06 5.71 -7.69
C LEU A 796 -20.12 5.47 -8.88
N GLU A 797 -20.45 4.46 -9.66
CA GLU A 797 -19.68 4.04 -10.83
C GLU A 797 -20.57 4.03 -12.08
N LEU A 798 -20.16 4.76 -13.11
CA LEU A 798 -20.83 4.84 -14.40
C LEU A 798 -19.81 4.47 -15.50
N HIS A 799 -20.01 3.31 -16.11
CA HIS A 799 -19.14 2.77 -17.16
C HIS A 799 -19.93 2.57 -18.45
N HIS A 800 -19.42 3.04 -19.58
CA HIS A 800 -19.98 2.79 -20.91
C HIS A 800 -21.48 3.17 -21.07
N CYS A 801 -21.98 4.10 -20.27
CA CYS A 801 -23.34 4.63 -20.38
C CYS A 801 -23.35 5.76 -21.42
N PHE A 802 -23.33 5.38 -22.71
CA PHE A 802 -23.04 6.31 -23.80
C PHE A 802 -24.05 7.45 -23.95
N ASN A 803 -25.33 7.24 -23.59
CA ASN A 803 -26.38 8.25 -23.66
C ASN A 803 -26.63 8.99 -22.34
N PHE A 804 -25.77 8.83 -21.33
CA PHE A 804 -25.88 9.59 -20.10
C PHE A 804 -25.53 11.06 -20.37
N ILE A 805 -26.47 11.99 -20.14
CA ILE A 805 -26.38 13.40 -20.55
C ILE A 805 -25.94 14.29 -19.39
N ALA A 806 -26.56 14.12 -18.22
CA ALA A 806 -26.33 14.95 -17.05
C ALA A 806 -26.74 14.25 -15.75
N PHE A 807 -26.18 14.73 -14.64
CA PHE A 807 -26.68 14.43 -13.29
C PHE A 807 -27.81 15.39 -12.90
N PRO A 808 -28.78 14.97 -12.07
CA PRO A 808 -29.78 15.86 -11.49
C PRO A 808 -29.15 16.89 -10.55
N ASP A 809 -29.82 18.02 -10.31
CA ASP A 809 -29.26 19.09 -9.47
C ASP A 809 -29.10 18.64 -8.01
N SER A 810 -30.01 17.80 -7.53
CA SER A 810 -29.92 17.13 -6.23
C SER A 810 -28.71 16.21 -6.05
N PHE A 811 -28.01 15.81 -7.12
CA PHE A 811 -26.85 14.91 -7.03
C PHE A 811 -25.79 15.42 -6.05
N VAL A 812 -25.65 16.74 -5.97
CA VAL A 812 -24.67 17.42 -5.10
C VAL A 812 -25.02 17.35 -3.61
N GLN A 813 -26.20 16.82 -3.27
CA GLN A 813 -26.70 16.67 -1.90
C GLN A 813 -26.31 15.34 -1.26
N LEU A 814 -25.60 14.46 -1.98
CA LEU A 814 -25.14 13.17 -1.46
C LEU A 814 -24.16 13.35 -0.29
N PRO A 815 -24.55 13.03 0.95
CA PRO A 815 -23.82 13.46 2.15
C PRO A 815 -22.57 12.62 2.44
N ARG A 816 -22.43 11.45 1.81
CA ARG A 816 -21.38 10.45 2.09
C ARG A 816 -20.64 9.96 0.86
N LEU A 817 -20.81 10.60 -0.30
CA LEU A 817 -20.16 10.15 -1.52
C LEU A 817 -18.64 10.34 -1.41
N GLU A 818 -17.91 9.23 -1.31
CA GLU A 818 -16.44 9.16 -1.17
C GLU A 818 -15.75 8.95 -2.52
N SER A 819 -16.39 8.22 -3.44
CA SER A 819 -15.83 7.88 -4.75
C SER A 819 -16.84 8.05 -5.88
N LEU A 820 -16.42 8.74 -6.94
CA LEU A 820 -17.17 8.87 -8.18
C LEU A 820 -16.29 8.47 -9.36
N ILE A 821 -16.71 7.44 -10.09
CA ILE A 821 -16.00 6.91 -11.26
C ILE A 821 -16.91 7.02 -12.47
N MET A 822 -16.47 7.79 -13.46
CA MET A 822 -17.18 8.03 -14.71
C MET A 822 -16.24 7.70 -15.86
N THR A 823 -16.54 6.63 -16.59
CA THR A 823 -15.69 6.20 -17.72
C THR A 823 -16.53 5.94 -18.97
N THR A 824 -16.06 6.47 -20.09
CA THR A 824 -16.70 6.33 -21.40
C THR A 824 -18.14 6.84 -21.40
N LEU A 825 -18.38 8.02 -20.83
CA LEU A 825 -19.65 8.73 -20.88
C LEU A 825 -19.63 9.74 -22.03
N ARG A 826 -19.82 9.23 -23.25
CA ARG A 826 -19.57 10.01 -24.48
C ARG A 826 -20.47 11.23 -24.63
N ASN A 827 -21.72 11.17 -24.16
CA ASN A 827 -22.68 12.27 -24.27
C ASN A 827 -22.83 13.09 -22.98
N LEU A 828 -21.96 12.90 -21.98
CA LEU A 828 -22.01 13.70 -20.76
C LEU A 828 -21.67 15.16 -21.11
N GLN A 829 -22.66 16.04 -20.99
CA GLN A 829 -22.53 17.44 -21.40
C GLN A 829 -21.93 18.32 -20.31
N ARG A 830 -22.40 18.14 -19.07
CA ARG A 830 -22.00 18.98 -17.92
C ARG A 830 -22.11 18.23 -16.59
N LEU A 831 -21.36 18.72 -15.61
CA LEU A 831 -21.57 18.40 -14.20
C LEU A 831 -22.46 19.50 -13.56
N PRO A 832 -23.23 19.21 -12.50
CA PRO A 832 -24.07 20.20 -11.82
C PRO A 832 -23.27 21.39 -11.28
N GLU A 833 -23.82 22.61 -11.30
CA GLU A 833 -23.10 23.82 -10.83
C GLU A 833 -22.64 23.72 -9.37
N GLY A 834 -23.36 22.98 -8.53
CA GLY A 834 -23.02 22.75 -7.12
C GLY A 834 -22.07 21.59 -6.84
N PHE A 835 -21.35 21.07 -7.83
CA PHE A 835 -20.49 19.88 -7.69
C PHE A 835 -19.51 19.92 -6.50
N GLY A 836 -19.03 21.11 -6.14
CA GLY A 836 -18.20 21.35 -4.95
C GLY A 836 -18.83 20.96 -3.62
N ASN A 837 -20.15 20.85 -3.55
CA ASN A 837 -20.88 20.50 -2.32
C ASN A 837 -20.70 19.04 -1.88
N LEU A 838 -20.06 18.19 -2.71
CA LEU A 838 -19.74 16.80 -2.40
C LEU A 838 -18.61 16.72 -1.35
N SER A 839 -18.96 17.04 -0.09
CA SER A 839 -18.02 17.28 1.01
C SER A 839 -17.16 16.07 1.43
N GLN A 840 -17.55 14.86 1.03
CA GLN A 840 -16.85 13.61 1.36
C GLN A 840 -16.05 13.03 0.19
N LEU A 841 -16.11 13.64 -1.00
CA LEU A 841 -15.51 13.06 -2.20
C LEU A 841 -13.99 13.07 -2.11
N GLN A 842 -13.39 11.88 -2.15
CA GLN A 842 -11.95 11.62 -2.04
C GLN A 842 -11.35 11.18 -3.37
N LEU A 843 -12.07 10.36 -4.14
CA LEU A 843 -11.63 9.82 -5.42
C LEU A 843 -12.60 10.26 -6.53
N LEU A 844 -12.07 10.97 -7.52
CA LEU A 844 -12.80 11.33 -8.74
C LEU A 844 -12.04 10.83 -9.98
N ILE A 845 -12.70 9.97 -10.76
CA ILE A 845 -12.19 9.52 -12.06
C ILE A 845 -13.17 9.94 -13.14
N ILE A 846 -12.71 10.74 -14.11
CA ILE A 846 -13.45 11.11 -15.31
C ILE A 846 -12.61 10.71 -16.52
N SER A 847 -13.10 9.75 -17.31
CA SER A 847 -12.37 9.25 -18.47
C SER A 847 -13.27 9.13 -19.68
N LYS A 848 -12.78 9.51 -20.87
CA LYS A 848 -13.49 9.38 -22.15
C LYS A 848 -14.88 10.03 -22.12
N ALA A 849 -14.96 11.25 -21.58
CA ALA A 849 -16.14 12.10 -21.61
C ALA A 849 -15.87 13.26 -22.57
N ASP A 850 -15.97 12.97 -23.87
CA ASP A 850 -15.44 13.86 -24.89
C ASP A 850 -16.27 15.14 -25.06
N VAL A 851 -17.56 15.13 -24.72
CA VAL A 851 -18.49 16.26 -24.92
C VAL A 851 -18.38 17.33 -23.83
N ILE A 852 -17.86 16.99 -22.64
CA ILE A 852 -17.74 17.95 -21.54
C ILE A 852 -16.80 19.10 -21.94
N SER A 853 -17.31 20.33 -21.96
CA SER A 853 -16.57 21.51 -22.41
C SER A 853 -16.00 22.35 -21.27
N GLU A 854 -16.64 22.30 -20.10
CA GLU A 854 -16.24 23.01 -18.89
C GLU A 854 -16.58 22.20 -17.63
N LEU A 855 -15.81 22.43 -16.57
CA LEU A 855 -16.14 21.97 -15.22
C LEU A 855 -16.78 23.15 -14.45
N PRO A 856 -17.73 22.90 -13.53
CA PRO A 856 -18.41 23.96 -12.79
C PRO A 856 -17.43 24.73 -11.89
N GLU A 857 -17.68 26.02 -11.64
CA GLU A 857 -16.81 26.85 -10.77
C GLU A 857 -16.67 26.30 -9.35
N SER A 858 -17.72 25.66 -8.82
CA SER A 858 -17.68 25.01 -7.51
C SER A 858 -16.73 23.79 -7.46
N PHE A 859 -16.25 23.26 -8.59
CA PHE A 859 -15.35 22.11 -8.63
C PHE A 859 -14.10 22.31 -7.77
N GLY A 860 -13.59 23.55 -7.71
CA GLY A 860 -12.47 23.94 -6.84
C GLY A 860 -12.74 23.85 -5.33
N GLN A 861 -13.99 23.66 -4.93
CA GLN A 861 -14.45 23.69 -3.53
C GLN A 861 -14.61 22.29 -2.92
N LEU A 862 -14.09 21.24 -3.56
CA LEU A 862 -14.13 19.87 -3.03
C LEU A 862 -13.14 19.73 -1.85
N PRO A 863 -13.61 19.62 -0.59
CA PRO A 863 -12.76 19.83 0.57
C PRO A 863 -11.90 18.61 0.95
N ARG A 864 -12.20 17.43 0.42
CA ARG A 864 -11.55 16.15 0.75
C ARG A 864 -11.01 15.40 -0.46
N LEU A 865 -10.99 16.03 -1.65
CA LEU A 865 -10.55 15.35 -2.86
C LEU A 865 -9.06 15.05 -2.76
N GLU A 866 -8.69 13.77 -2.73
CA GLU A 866 -7.32 13.29 -2.60
C GLU A 866 -6.75 12.81 -3.94
N THR A 867 -7.58 12.18 -4.77
CA THR A 867 -7.17 11.63 -6.07
C THR A 867 -8.11 12.11 -7.17
N LEU A 868 -7.53 12.77 -8.18
CA LEU A 868 -8.21 13.22 -9.39
C LEU A 868 -7.59 12.59 -10.63
N ILE A 869 -8.38 11.84 -11.41
CA ILE A 869 -7.96 11.28 -12.69
C ILE A 869 -8.86 11.82 -13.79
N MET A 870 -8.28 12.53 -14.77
CA MET A 870 -8.99 13.12 -15.91
C MET A 870 -8.35 12.70 -17.23
N MET A 871 -8.89 11.69 -17.91
CA MET A 871 -8.31 11.14 -19.13
C MET A 871 -9.24 11.27 -20.33
N THR A 872 -8.71 11.66 -21.49
CA THR A 872 -9.45 11.75 -22.75
C THR A 872 -10.71 12.62 -22.62
N LEU A 873 -10.54 13.89 -22.24
CA LEU A 873 -11.60 14.91 -22.19
C LEU A 873 -11.43 15.87 -23.38
N ARG A 874 -11.79 15.45 -24.59
CA ARG A 874 -11.33 16.15 -25.81
C ARG A 874 -11.82 17.59 -25.97
N ASN A 875 -13.03 17.90 -25.52
CA ASN A 875 -13.60 19.24 -25.67
C ASN A 875 -13.42 20.13 -24.45
N LEU A 876 -12.74 19.66 -23.39
CA LEU A 876 -12.54 20.48 -22.19
C LEU A 876 -11.60 21.65 -22.52
N GLN A 877 -12.14 22.87 -22.52
CA GLN A 877 -11.42 24.06 -22.97
C GLN A 877 -10.65 24.77 -21.86
N ARG A 878 -11.19 24.77 -20.64
CA ARG A 878 -10.62 25.46 -19.48
C ARG A 878 -10.92 24.71 -18.19
N LEU A 879 -10.06 24.92 -17.19
CA LEU A 879 -10.33 24.57 -15.80
C LEU A 879 -10.96 25.79 -15.09
N PRO A 880 -11.82 25.59 -14.08
CA PRO A 880 -12.45 26.67 -13.33
C PRO A 880 -11.41 27.46 -12.54
N GLU A 881 -11.68 28.75 -12.26
CA GLU A 881 -10.72 29.63 -11.57
C GLU A 881 -10.37 29.09 -10.17
N GLY A 882 -11.35 28.45 -9.52
CA GLY A 882 -11.17 27.82 -8.21
C GLY A 882 -10.38 26.52 -8.22
N PHE A 883 -9.93 25.97 -9.35
CA PHE A 883 -9.29 24.64 -9.42
C PHE A 883 -8.05 24.51 -8.52
N GLY A 884 -7.29 25.60 -8.32
CA GLY A 884 -6.15 25.64 -7.39
C GLY A 884 -6.51 25.49 -5.91
N ASN A 885 -7.78 25.63 -5.53
CA ASN A 885 -8.24 25.59 -4.13
C ASN A 885 -8.43 24.16 -3.58
N LEU A 886 -8.13 23.13 -4.38
CA LEU A 886 -8.20 21.71 -4.00
C LEU A 886 -7.11 21.32 -2.99
N SER A 887 -7.24 21.79 -1.75
CA SER A 887 -6.19 21.72 -0.71
C SER A 887 -5.78 20.32 -0.25
N GLN A 888 -6.58 19.27 -0.50
CA GLN A 888 -6.28 17.89 -0.09
C GLN A 888 -5.79 16.99 -1.24
N LEU A 889 -5.64 17.51 -2.47
CA LEU A 889 -5.38 16.73 -3.69
C LEU A 889 -3.97 16.11 -3.78
N GLN A 890 -3.77 14.93 -3.19
CA GLN A 890 -2.48 14.23 -3.20
C GLN A 890 -2.01 13.72 -4.57
N GLN A 891 -2.95 13.34 -5.46
CA GLN A 891 -2.64 12.76 -6.76
C GLN A 891 -3.51 13.35 -7.86
N ILE A 892 -2.88 13.84 -8.93
CA ILE A 892 -3.55 14.22 -10.18
C ILE A 892 -2.94 13.45 -11.35
N VAL A 893 -3.79 12.80 -12.16
CA VAL A 893 -3.39 12.16 -13.42
C VAL A 893 -4.27 12.73 -14.52
N TYR A 894 -3.69 13.35 -15.54
CA TYR A 894 -4.45 13.92 -16.62
C TYR A 894 -3.88 13.60 -18.01
N TYR A 895 -4.76 13.36 -18.97
CA TYR A 895 -4.43 13.21 -20.39
C TYR A 895 -5.54 13.85 -21.22
N ILE A 896 -5.42 15.14 -21.50
CA ILE A 896 -6.50 15.93 -22.12
C ILE A 896 -6.07 16.30 -23.54
N CYS A 897 -6.70 15.70 -24.55
CA CYS A 897 -6.46 16.03 -25.96
C CYS A 897 -7.38 17.18 -26.39
N GLY A 898 -7.06 18.42 -26.03
CA GLY A 898 -7.90 19.58 -26.38
C GLY A 898 -7.42 20.91 -25.79
N LEU A 899 -6.77 20.89 -24.63
CA LEU A 899 -6.11 22.05 -24.04
C LEU A 899 -4.86 22.40 -24.84
N GLY A 900 -5.03 23.18 -25.91
CA GLY A 900 -3.92 23.87 -26.56
C GLY A 900 -3.28 24.85 -25.58
N CYS A 901 -2.05 24.57 -25.15
CA CYS A 901 -1.08 25.53 -24.61
C CYS A 901 -1.46 26.46 -23.43
N GLU A 902 -2.58 26.28 -22.70
CA GLU A 902 -2.98 27.19 -21.59
C GLU A 902 -2.81 26.66 -20.16
N LEU A 903 -2.20 25.49 -19.95
CA LEU A 903 -1.68 25.12 -18.63
C LEU A 903 -0.30 25.77 -18.42
N ARG A 904 -0.25 27.11 -18.35
CA ARG A 904 0.92 27.82 -17.81
C ARG A 904 0.95 27.61 -16.29
N PRO A 905 2.13 27.42 -15.67
CA PRO A 905 2.29 27.16 -14.23
C PRO A 905 1.92 28.34 -13.30
N GLY A 906 1.14 29.33 -13.78
CA GLY A 906 0.73 30.53 -13.04
C GLY A 906 -0.74 30.59 -12.64
N CYS A 907 -1.59 29.61 -13.01
CA CYS A 907 -3.00 29.57 -12.58
C CYS A 907 -3.21 28.78 -11.28
N PHE A 908 -2.16 28.15 -10.73
CA PHE A 908 -2.19 27.56 -9.39
C PHE A 908 -1.80 28.64 -8.38
N GLY A 909 -2.79 29.37 -7.88
CA GLY A 909 -2.64 30.16 -6.67
C GLY A 909 -2.16 29.24 -5.53
N ALA A 910 -1.10 29.66 -4.85
CA ALA A 910 -0.50 29.09 -3.65
C ALA A 910 -1.33 28.00 -2.92
N GLY A 911 -1.10 26.74 -3.31
CA GLY A 911 -1.71 25.54 -2.74
C GLY A 911 -1.03 24.32 -3.34
N GLY A 912 0.14 23.95 -2.80
CA GLY A 912 1.07 23.02 -3.43
C GLY A 912 0.59 21.57 -3.45
N HIS A 913 0.19 21.08 -4.62
CA HIS A 913 0.07 19.65 -4.93
C HIS A 913 0.99 19.22 -6.06
N ASN A 914 1.72 18.13 -5.82
CA ASN A 914 2.67 17.54 -6.76
C ASN A 914 1.91 16.91 -7.94
N ALA A 915 1.82 17.62 -9.07
CA ALA A 915 1.62 16.99 -10.37
C ALA A 915 2.96 16.41 -10.85
N SER A 916 3.11 15.09 -10.88
CA SER A 916 4.14 14.42 -11.69
C SER A 916 3.61 14.29 -13.12
N THR A 917 4.35 14.84 -14.10
CA THR A 917 4.14 14.67 -15.55
C THR A 917 4.18 13.22 -15.98
#